data_AF-A0AAD4FFB7-F1
#
_entry.id   AF-A0AAD4FFB7-F1
#
_cell.length_a   1.000
_cell.length_b   1.000
_cell.length_c   1.000
_cell.angle_alpha   90.00
_cell.angle_beta   90.00
_cell.angle_gamma   90.00
#
_symmetry.space_group_name_H-M   'P 1'
#
loop_
_entity.id
_entity.type
_entity.pdbx_description
1 polymer ?
#
loop_
_entity_poly.entity_id
_entity_poly.type
_entity_poly.pdbx_seq_one_letter_code
_entity_poly.pdbx_strand_id
1 'polypeptide(L)'
;MKCICSAVVAAALLVGSVSAQTFRRLGACPTLGCVFPPDQADFLAGQYFDIRLEVHQPRNGSEFIGLPLDEQFTFTLGKKGEEAKPVTDFFNLEEPKLEKWNFTWYEDLFARDAKKPSLVNVAAKAYRRIALYEPGEYTATLGYNNGSKTEATWLVRDLAEERKAKNIVLFIGDGMTTNMITAARLIGHKQINGKYQSTMAMDKFPVVGHQMTHSIDSFITDSANSAAALNTGHKSTVNCLNVYADSSKDPFDDPKVESIAEIFHRLTGGHVGIVSTAYIADATPAALVSHTRLRSQYGAIVDTYLNGVQNYTWTNVLLDVIFGGGAEQFYPSELGGITYQDKNYYDEFAAQDYQIIQNRTALLSASNEEKALGIFTTSNMAKWLDRNVYRDNLNQSLSPTGDETPALDQPGLKDMTLKAIDILEARSGEKGWFLMSEAASIDKMMHALDYDRALGELLELDDTVKATIAHLNSTNCLKETLILVTADHGHGFDVMGSVDTHYLAAQNVDRKKRDAIGTYEQSGESQYINTGNLTYTDSNFPSNWDPRYTLFQGLMADPDRRENWSVHKDGPRTPAAELEEDSGDNYANPEDGEGGILLNGTLPVENDQGVHSLTDVPVYAQGPCQELFQGTYNSIDIFYNMAECFGLGRGAPSVEK
;
A
#
# COMPACT_ATOMS: atom_id res chain seq x y z
N MET A 1 1.47 31.48 66.77
CA MET A 1 0.84 31.77 65.45
C MET A 1 1.94 31.79 64.40
N LYS A 2 1.72 31.09 63.28
CA LYS A 2 2.60 30.84 62.12
C LYS A 2 3.70 29.81 62.31
N CYS A 3 4.04 28.98 61.33
CA CYS A 3 3.26 28.15 60.40
C CYS A 3 4.26 27.15 59.82
N ILE A 4 3.83 25.90 59.78
CA ILE A 4 4.38 24.70 59.14
C ILE A 4 4.88 24.97 57.69
N CYS A 5 6.00 24.36 57.28
CA CYS A 5 6.00 23.43 56.14
C CYS A 5 7.30 22.63 56.01
N SER A 6 7.15 21.31 56.19
CA SER A 6 8.09 20.25 55.84
C SER A 6 8.38 20.24 54.34
N ALA A 7 9.65 20.17 53.98
CA ALA A 7 10.09 19.85 52.62
C ALA A 7 10.58 18.39 52.60
N VAL A 8 9.65 17.45 52.41
CA VAL A 8 9.96 16.05 52.04
C VAL A 8 8.88 15.60 51.07
N VAL A 9 9.30 14.90 50.02
CA VAL A 9 8.51 14.19 48.98
C VAL A 9 8.03 15.05 47.80
N ALA A 10 8.74 14.97 46.67
CA ALA A 10 8.18 14.94 45.31
C ALA A 10 9.27 14.68 44.24
N ALA A 11 10.04 13.59 44.36
CA ALA A 11 11.04 13.23 43.33
C ALA A 11 10.95 11.75 42.88
N ALA A 12 9.79 11.11 43.03
CA ALA A 12 9.64 9.67 42.76
C ALA A 12 8.36 9.27 41.99
N LEU A 13 7.65 10.18 41.32
CA LEU A 13 6.35 9.85 40.68
C LEU A 13 6.13 10.40 39.26
N LEU A 14 7.20 10.56 38.47
CA LEU A 14 7.07 10.89 37.03
C LEU A 14 7.76 9.87 36.11
N VAL A 15 8.07 8.66 36.60
CA VAL A 15 8.59 7.55 35.78
C VAL A 15 7.47 6.60 35.32
N GLY A 16 6.23 6.84 35.75
CA GLY A 16 5.08 6.08 35.28
C GLY A 16 4.51 6.68 34.00
N SER A 17 4.32 5.83 32.98
CA SER A 17 3.51 6.06 31.77
C SER A 17 4.11 6.82 30.57
N VAL A 18 5.42 6.69 30.32
CA VAL A 18 5.88 6.60 28.92
C VAL A 18 5.89 5.10 28.57
N SER A 19 4.70 4.50 28.47
CA SER A 19 4.59 3.15 27.91
C SER A 19 5.10 3.26 26.47
N ALA A 20 6.20 2.59 26.16
CA ALA A 20 7.01 2.79 24.97
C ALA A 20 6.15 2.60 23.71
N GLN A 21 5.74 3.71 23.09
CA GLN A 21 4.90 3.69 21.89
C GLN A 21 5.57 2.95 20.73
N THR A 22 6.91 2.91 20.70
CA THR A 22 7.74 2.35 19.62
C THR A 22 8.14 0.89 19.82
N PHE A 23 8.16 0.40 21.06
CA PHE A 23 8.54 -0.97 21.39
C PHE A 23 7.33 -1.60 22.07
N ARG A 24 6.42 -2.13 21.27
CA ARG A 24 5.27 -2.88 21.78
C ARG A 24 5.47 -4.36 21.54
N ARG A 25 4.79 -5.14 22.39
CA ARG A 25 4.52 -6.57 22.26
C ARG A 25 4.26 -6.98 20.81
N LEU A 26 3.11 -6.50 20.39
CA LEU A 26 2.51 -6.49 19.06
C LEU A 26 1.62 -5.24 18.99
N GLY A 27 1.35 -4.72 17.80
CA GLY A 27 0.57 -3.50 17.59
C GLY A 27 -0.78 -3.47 18.27
N ALA A 28 -1.50 -4.60 18.21
CA ALA A 28 -2.85 -4.79 18.70
C ALA A 28 -2.92 -5.51 20.07
N CYS A 29 -1.81 -5.56 20.81
CA CYS A 29 -1.72 -6.18 22.14
C CYS A 29 -1.36 -5.15 23.22
N PRO A 30 -2.32 -4.35 23.71
CA PRO A 30 -2.04 -3.31 24.72
C PRO A 30 -1.73 -3.88 26.12
N THR A 31 -2.06 -5.15 26.37
CA THR A 31 -1.82 -5.82 27.66
C THR A 31 -1.25 -7.24 27.42
N LEU A 32 -1.26 -8.09 28.45
CA LEU A 32 -0.87 -9.50 28.32
C LEU A 32 -1.93 -10.38 27.63
N GLY A 33 -3.18 -9.91 27.51
CA GLY A 33 -4.22 -10.58 26.75
C GLY A 33 -4.46 -9.84 25.43
N CYS A 34 -4.28 -10.53 24.31
CA CYS A 34 -4.49 -10.00 22.96
C CYS A 34 -5.79 -10.52 22.37
N VAL A 35 -6.55 -9.62 21.75
CA VAL A 35 -7.74 -9.95 20.96
C VAL A 35 -7.53 -9.38 19.56
N PHE A 36 -7.60 -10.25 18.56
CA PHE A 36 -7.61 -9.88 17.16
C PHE A 36 -8.95 -10.33 16.56
N PRO A 37 -9.71 -9.47 15.87
CA PRO A 37 -9.46 -8.04 15.63
C PRO A 37 -9.42 -7.20 16.92
N PRO A 38 -8.60 -6.13 16.97
CA PRO A 38 -8.43 -5.32 18.18
C PRO A 38 -9.67 -4.48 18.52
N ASP A 39 -9.60 -3.76 19.64
CA ASP A 39 -10.59 -2.74 19.99
C ASP A 39 -10.72 -1.67 18.90
N GLN A 40 -11.92 -1.11 18.74
CA GLN A 40 -12.28 -0.14 17.70
C GLN A 40 -12.17 -0.69 16.27
N ALA A 41 -12.27 -2.01 16.08
CA ALA A 41 -12.42 -2.60 14.76
C ALA A 41 -13.86 -2.44 14.25
N ASP A 42 -13.99 -1.98 13.02
CA ASP A 42 -15.27 -1.92 12.31
C ASP A 42 -15.42 -3.18 11.46
N PHE A 43 -16.66 -3.57 11.15
CA PHE A 43 -16.96 -4.71 10.29
C PHE A 43 -18.07 -4.37 9.30
N LEU A 44 -17.96 -4.90 8.10
CA LEU A 44 -19.09 -5.03 7.18
C LEU A 44 -19.90 -6.27 7.57
N ALA A 45 -21.20 -6.13 7.83
CA ALA A 45 -22.06 -7.28 8.11
C ALA A 45 -22.01 -8.32 6.97
N GLY A 46 -21.72 -9.56 7.33
CA GLY A 46 -21.50 -10.68 6.40
C GLY A 46 -20.08 -10.80 5.82
N GLN A 47 -19.14 -9.95 6.26
CA GLN A 47 -17.71 -10.08 5.95
C GLN A 47 -17.09 -11.23 6.76
N TYR A 48 -16.27 -12.04 6.10
CA TYR A 48 -15.52 -13.07 6.79
C TYR A 48 -14.27 -12.51 7.48
N PHE A 49 -14.01 -13.00 8.68
CA PHE A 49 -12.79 -12.71 9.43
C PHE A 49 -12.42 -13.88 10.33
N ASP A 50 -11.19 -13.87 10.82
CA ASP A 50 -10.72 -14.76 11.89
C ASP A 50 -10.66 -14.00 13.22
N ILE A 51 -10.90 -14.70 14.33
CA ILE A 51 -10.52 -14.25 15.67
C ILE A 51 -9.27 -15.01 16.10
N ARG A 52 -8.24 -14.29 16.58
CA ARG A 52 -7.09 -14.87 17.27
C ARG A 52 -7.03 -14.29 18.69
N LEU A 53 -6.82 -15.17 19.65
CA LEU A 53 -6.61 -14.83 21.05
C LEU A 53 -5.23 -15.28 21.46
N GLU A 54 -4.50 -14.42 22.15
CA GLU A 54 -3.21 -14.78 22.74
C GLU A 54 -3.16 -14.33 24.21
N VAL A 55 -2.69 -15.20 25.08
CA VAL A 55 -2.29 -14.84 26.44
C VAL A 55 -0.79 -14.96 26.56
N HIS A 56 -0.16 -13.81 26.79
CA HIS A 56 1.28 -13.65 26.89
C HIS A 56 1.72 -13.82 28.35
N GLN A 57 2.74 -14.66 28.54
CA GLN A 57 3.47 -14.81 29.79
C GLN A 57 4.93 -14.41 29.56
N PRO A 58 5.28 -13.13 29.77
CA PRO A 58 6.68 -12.72 29.83
C PRO A 58 7.44 -13.54 30.88
N ARG A 59 8.73 -13.78 30.64
CA ARG A 59 9.62 -14.56 31.52
C ARG A 59 10.68 -13.69 32.20
N ASN A 60 10.84 -12.47 31.72
CA ASN A 60 11.73 -11.43 32.18
C ASN A 60 11.18 -10.08 31.67
N GLY A 61 11.91 -9.01 31.94
CA GLY A 61 11.54 -7.67 31.46
C GLY A 61 10.49 -6.98 32.33
N SER A 62 10.07 -5.81 31.89
CA SER A 62 9.19 -4.89 32.62
C SER A 62 7.76 -5.40 32.77
N GLU A 63 7.31 -6.30 31.91
CA GLU A 63 5.95 -6.87 31.93
C GLU A 63 5.85 -8.24 32.62
N PHE A 64 6.92 -8.69 33.27
CA PHE A 64 6.90 -9.93 34.05
C PHE A 64 6.08 -9.79 35.33
N ILE A 65 4.98 -10.54 35.44
CA ILE A 65 4.08 -10.53 36.61
C ILE A 65 4.20 -11.77 37.51
N GLY A 66 5.08 -12.72 37.19
CA GLY A 66 5.30 -13.92 38.03
C GLY A 66 4.21 -15.00 37.97
N LEU A 67 3.20 -14.86 37.12
CA LEU A 67 2.16 -15.87 36.93
C LEU A 67 2.58 -16.97 35.93
N PRO A 68 2.05 -18.21 36.06
CA PRO A 68 2.22 -19.24 35.04
C PRO A 68 1.51 -18.86 33.73
N LEU A 69 1.82 -19.56 32.64
CA LEU A 69 1.07 -19.41 31.39
C LEU A 69 -0.38 -19.86 31.62
N ASP A 70 -1.34 -18.99 31.33
CA ASP A 70 -2.75 -19.34 31.43
C ASP A 70 -3.20 -20.07 30.16
N GLU A 71 -3.50 -21.36 30.31
CA GLU A 71 -4.01 -22.24 29.25
C GLU A 71 -5.55 -22.37 29.29
N GLN A 72 -6.20 -21.77 30.28
CA GLN A 72 -7.64 -21.90 30.56
C GLN A 72 -8.39 -20.56 30.45
N PHE A 73 -7.85 -19.64 29.64
CA PHE A 73 -8.51 -18.37 29.35
C PHE A 73 -9.87 -18.57 28.68
N THR A 74 -10.78 -17.63 28.92
CA THR A 74 -12.15 -17.64 28.41
C THR A 74 -12.36 -16.48 27.45
N PHE A 75 -13.29 -16.66 26.50
CA PHE A 75 -13.63 -15.61 25.57
C PHE A 75 -15.13 -15.58 25.30
N THR A 76 -15.71 -14.40 25.47
CA THR A 76 -17.14 -14.15 25.28
C THR A 76 -17.38 -13.01 24.32
N LEU A 77 -18.48 -13.09 23.59
CA LEU A 77 -18.96 -12.05 22.69
C LEU A 77 -20.42 -11.72 23.01
N GLY A 78 -20.76 -10.43 23.04
CA GLY A 78 -22.14 -9.98 23.23
C GLY A 78 -22.44 -8.74 22.41
N LYS A 79 -23.61 -8.70 21.79
CA LYS A 79 -24.14 -7.48 21.18
C LYS A 79 -24.61 -6.53 22.29
N LYS A 80 -24.43 -5.23 22.12
CA LYS A 80 -24.84 -4.22 23.10
C LYS A 80 -26.33 -4.35 23.42
N GLY A 81 -26.63 -4.54 24.70
CA GLY A 81 -27.99 -4.75 25.20
C GLY A 81 -28.40 -6.22 25.34
N GLU A 82 -27.55 -7.17 24.90
CA GLU A 82 -27.75 -8.61 25.04
C GLU A 82 -26.75 -9.22 26.04
N GLU A 83 -27.05 -10.44 26.50
CA GLU A 83 -26.14 -11.18 27.37
C GLU A 83 -24.97 -11.74 26.55
N ALA A 84 -23.74 -11.51 27.04
CA ALA A 84 -22.54 -12.05 26.41
C ALA A 84 -22.51 -13.58 26.54
N LYS A 85 -22.12 -14.26 25.46
CA LYS A 85 -22.05 -15.73 25.38
C LYS A 85 -20.62 -16.16 25.08
N PRO A 86 -20.21 -17.38 25.47
CA PRO A 86 -19.00 -17.99 24.93
C PRO A 86 -18.99 -17.90 23.40
N VAL A 87 -17.83 -17.60 22.80
CA VAL A 87 -17.73 -17.39 21.34
C VAL A 87 -18.16 -18.62 20.53
N THR A 88 -17.93 -19.82 21.08
CA THR A 88 -18.36 -21.10 20.49
C THR A 88 -19.87 -21.22 20.47
N ASP A 89 -20.56 -20.79 21.53
CA ASP A 89 -22.02 -20.74 21.57
C ASP A 89 -22.57 -19.63 20.65
N PHE A 90 -21.87 -18.49 20.56
CA PHE A 90 -22.28 -17.36 19.73
C PHE A 90 -22.28 -17.71 18.24
N PHE A 91 -21.21 -18.34 17.74
CA PHE A 91 -21.06 -18.72 16.33
C PHE A 91 -21.44 -20.18 16.02
N ASN A 92 -21.87 -20.95 17.03
CA ASN A 92 -22.12 -22.39 16.92
C ASN A 92 -20.91 -23.17 16.37
N LEU A 93 -19.76 -23.02 17.04
CA LEU A 93 -18.47 -23.60 16.68
C LEU A 93 -17.99 -24.62 17.72
N GLU A 94 -17.14 -25.53 17.29
CA GLU A 94 -16.33 -26.32 18.21
C GLU A 94 -15.18 -25.48 18.78
N GLU A 95 -14.80 -25.75 20.02
CA GLU A 95 -13.66 -25.08 20.66
C GLU A 95 -12.36 -25.46 19.94
N PRO A 96 -11.56 -24.49 19.46
CA PRO A 96 -10.32 -24.77 18.77
C PRO A 96 -9.27 -25.36 19.72
N LYS A 97 -8.30 -26.07 19.14
CA LYS A 97 -7.17 -26.59 19.91
C LYS A 97 -6.35 -25.43 20.50
N LEU A 98 -5.88 -25.62 21.73
CA LEU A 98 -4.92 -24.72 22.33
C LEU A 98 -3.56 -24.86 21.63
N GLU A 99 -3.02 -23.74 21.21
CA GLU A 99 -1.69 -23.63 20.61
C GLU A 99 -0.72 -22.97 21.61
N LYS A 100 0.56 -23.34 21.56
CA LYS A 100 1.59 -22.81 22.46
C LYS A 100 2.92 -22.62 21.75
N TRP A 101 3.54 -21.48 21.97
CA TRP A 101 4.88 -21.17 21.48
C TRP A 101 5.56 -20.14 22.38
N ASN A 102 6.74 -19.67 21.96
CA ASN A 102 7.39 -18.52 22.55
C ASN A 102 7.94 -17.62 21.44
N PHE A 103 8.15 -16.36 21.79
CA PHE A 103 8.83 -15.38 20.96
C PHE A 103 9.64 -14.43 21.84
N THR A 104 10.42 -13.57 21.20
CA THR A 104 11.25 -12.57 21.86
C THR A 104 10.97 -11.19 21.32
N TRP A 105 11.04 -10.18 22.17
CA TRP A 105 10.89 -8.78 21.77
C TRP A 105 11.84 -7.89 22.57
N TYR A 106 12.19 -6.72 22.03
CA TYR A 106 13.01 -5.73 22.74
C TYR A 106 12.11 -4.66 23.34
N GLU A 107 12.31 -4.35 24.63
CA GLU A 107 11.45 -3.38 25.34
C GLU A 107 11.82 -1.92 25.06
N ASP A 108 13.06 -1.68 24.65
CA ASP A 108 13.58 -0.38 24.29
C ASP A 108 14.87 -0.51 23.45
N LEU A 109 15.41 0.64 23.05
CA LEU A 109 16.68 0.74 22.33
C LEU A 109 17.86 0.19 23.14
N PHE A 110 17.89 0.39 24.47
CA PHE A 110 18.99 -0.10 25.30
C PHE A 110 19.01 -1.63 25.36
N ALA A 111 17.85 -2.27 25.44
CA ALA A 111 17.68 -3.71 25.37
C ALA A 111 18.11 -4.25 24.00
N ARG A 112 17.75 -3.55 22.92
CA ARG A 112 18.16 -3.88 21.55
C ARG A 112 19.67 -3.79 21.39
N ASP A 113 20.29 -2.68 21.78
CA ASP A 113 21.73 -2.46 21.69
C ASP A 113 22.51 -3.45 22.56
N ALA A 114 21.99 -3.76 23.75
CA ALA A 114 22.57 -4.77 24.63
C ALA A 114 22.31 -6.21 24.17
N LYS A 115 21.51 -6.44 23.11
CA LYS A 115 21.05 -7.75 22.63
C LYS A 115 20.40 -8.58 23.74
N LYS A 116 19.59 -7.94 24.58
CA LYS A 116 18.88 -8.53 25.73
C LYS A 116 17.37 -8.48 25.52
N PRO A 117 16.80 -9.37 24.69
CA PRO A 117 15.35 -9.38 24.50
C PRO A 117 14.61 -9.97 25.71
N SER A 118 13.34 -9.60 25.82
CA SER A 118 12.38 -10.24 26.72
C SER A 118 11.77 -11.47 26.05
N LEU A 119 11.78 -12.61 26.76
CA LEU A 119 11.17 -13.87 26.33
C LEU A 119 9.72 -13.92 26.78
N VAL A 120 8.83 -14.30 25.87
CA VAL A 120 7.38 -14.37 26.13
C VAL A 120 6.88 -15.75 25.70
N ASN A 121 6.25 -16.47 26.62
CA ASN A 121 5.49 -17.68 26.28
C ASN A 121 4.07 -17.27 25.89
N VAL A 122 3.44 -18.02 25.00
CA VAL A 122 2.12 -17.72 24.45
C VAL A 122 1.23 -18.95 24.54
N ALA A 123 -0.01 -18.73 24.96
CA ALA A 123 -1.11 -19.67 24.82
C ALA A 123 -2.16 -19.01 23.93
N ALA A 124 -2.60 -19.71 22.88
CA ALA A 124 -3.46 -19.12 21.87
C ALA A 124 -4.57 -20.04 21.39
N LYS A 125 -5.61 -19.41 20.85
CA LYS A 125 -6.74 -20.06 20.18
C LYS A 125 -7.15 -19.23 18.97
N ALA A 126 -7.54 -19.88 17.89
CA ALA A 126 -8.01 -19.21 16.69
C ALA A 126 -9.39 -19.75 16.25
N TYR A 127 -10.31 -18.84 15.98
CA TYR A 127 -11.63 -19.13 15.42
C TYR A 127 -11.61 -18.61 13.98
N ARG A 128 -11.78 -19.51 13.02
CA ARG A 128 -11.50 -19.20 11.62
C ARG A 128 -12.78 -18.98 10.84
N ARG A 129 -12.75 -18.01 9.92
CA ARG A 129 -13.77 -17.76 8.89
C ARG A 129 -15.20 -17.69 9.45
N ILE A 130 -15.42 -16.69 10.29
CA ILE A 130 -16.72 -16.35 10.88
C ILE A 130 -17.23 -15.02 10.33
N ALA A 131 -18.50 -14.68 10.58
CA ALA A 131 -19.08 -13.41 10.19
C ALA A 131 -20.08 -12.91 11.24
N LEU A 132 -20.12 -11.59 11.42
CA LEU A 132 -21.18 -10.90 12.15
C LEU A 132 -22.21 -10.39 11.14
N TYR A 133 -23.49 -10.65 11.37
CA TYR A 133 -24.55 -10.35 10.40
C TYR A 133 -25.52 -9.25 10.82
N GLU A 134 -25.58 -8.95 12.12
CA GLU A 134 -26.48 -7.90 12.60
C GLU A 134 -25.71 -6.62 12.87
N PRO A 135 -26.12 -5.48 12.30
CA PRO A 135 -25.52 -4.20 12.64
C PRO A 135 -25.64 -3.88 14.13
N GLY A 136 -24.62 -3.17 14.63
CA GLY A 136 -24.56 -2.72 16.02
C GLY A 136 -23.19 -2.87 16.65
N GLU A 137 -23.09 -2.42 17.89
CA GLU A 137 -21.88 -2.54 18.69
C GLU A 137 -21.84 -3.91 19.39
N TYR A 138 -20.67 -4.55 19.35
CA TYR A 138 -20.35 -5.81 20.01
C TYR A 138 -19.21 -5.59 21.00
N THR A 139 -19.23 -6.33 22.11
CA THR A 139 -18.13 -6.37 23.07
C THR A 139 -17.57 -7.78 23.11
N ALA A 140 -16.30 -7.91 22.74
CA ALA A 140 -15.49 -9.10 22.83
C ALA A 140 -14.64 -9.03 24.10
N THR A 141 -14.70 -10.05 24.96
CA THR A 141 -14.01 -10.06 26.25
C THR A 141 -13.18 -11.32 26.43
N LEU A 142 -11.87 -11.15 26.54
CA LEU A 142 -10.91 -12.19 26.90
C LEU A 142 -10.64 -12.13 28.40
N GLY A 143 -11.03 -13.16 29.15
CA GLY A 143 -10.72 -13.34 30.57
C GLY A 143 -9.52 -14.25 30.76
N TYR A 144 -8.53 -13.82 31.55
CA TYR A 144 -7.27 -14.55 31.74
C TYR A 144 -6.62 -14.22 33.09
N ASN A 145 -5.59 -14.98 33.48
CA ASN A 145 -4.78 -14.78 34.70
C ASN A 145 -5.61 -14.64 35.99
N ASN A 146 -6.75 -15.34 36.07
CA ASN A 146 -7.66 -15.35 37.22
C ASN A 146 -8.09 -13.94 37.70
N GLY A 147 -8.50 -13.09 36.75
CA GLY A 147 -9.12 -11.78 37.05
C GLY A 147 -8.72 -10.65 36.10
N SER A 148 -7.73 -10.86 35.23
CA SER A 148 -7.42 -9.93 34.14
C SER A 148 -8.43 -10.07 33.01
N LYS A 149 -8.66 -8.96 32.29
CA LYS A 149 -9.51 -8.94 31.11
C LYS A 149 -8.96 -8.00 30.03
N THR A 150 -9.14 -8.39 28.78
CA THR A 150 -9.02 -7.50 27.61
C THR A 150 -10.39 -7.40 26.97
N GLU A 151 -10.85 -6.17 26.76
CA GLU A 151 -12.13 -5.88 26.10
C GLU A 151 -11.86 -5.17 24.78
N ALA A 152 -12.54 -5.61 23.73
CA ALA A 152 -12.55 -4.98 22.42
C ALA A 152 -14.00 -4.67 22.02
N THR A 153 -14.24 -3.41 21.66
CA THR A 153 -15.50 -2.95 21.10
C THR A 153 -15.41 -3.02 19.58
N TRP A 154 -16.37 -3.70 18.97
CA TRP A 154 -16.46 -3.88 17.53
C TRP A 154 -17.74 -3.23 17.00
N LEU A 155 -17.64 -2.49 15.91
CA LEU A 155 -18.80 -1.86 15.27
C LEU A 155 -19.12 -2.58 13.96
N VAL A 156 -20.24 -3.31 13.92
CA VAL A 156 -20.79 -3.80 12.66
C VAL A 156 -21.62 -2.66 12.06
N ARG A 157 -21.13 -2.06 10.98
CA ARG A 157 -21.79 -0.92 10.33
C ARG A 157 -23.12 -1.34 9.70
N ASP A 158 -24.07 -0.41 9.66
CA ASP A 158 -25.36 -0.59 8.97
C ASP A 158 -25.17 -0.43 7.45
N LEU A 159 -25.89 -1.20 6.63
CA LEU A 159 -25.45 -1.46 5.25
C LEU A 159 -26.53 -1.28 4.19
N ALA A 160 -26.06 -0.84 3.03
CA ALA A 160 -26.78 -0.97 1.78
C ALA A 160 -26.62 -2.39 1.23
N GLU A 161 -27.75 -3.07 0.98
CA GLU A 161 -27.79 -4.31 0.20
C GLU A 161 -28.08 -4.04 -1.30
N GLU A 162 -28.49 -2.81 -1.63
CA GLU A 162 -28.78 -2.38 -2.99
C GLU A 162 -27.50 -1.91 -3.69
N ARG A 163 -27.18 -2.55 -4.81
CA ARG A 163 -26.05 -2.21 -5.65
C ARG A 163 -26.33 -0.94 -6.45
N LYS A 164 -25.51 0.10 -6.26
CA LYS A 164 -25.58 1.40 -6.95
C LYS A 164 -24.57 1.51 -8.09
N ALA A 165 -23.38 0.94 -7.94
CA ALA A 165 -22.37 0.81 -9.00
C ALA A 165 -22.31 -0.64 -9.52
N LYS A 166 -22.27 -0.79 -10.84
CA LYS A 166 -21.97 -2.08 -11.47
C LYS A 166 -20.46 -2.32 -11.45
N ASN A 167 -19.65 -1.30 -11.66
CA ASN A 167 -18.21 -1.46 -11.73
C ASN A 167 -17.51 -0.48 -10.80
N ILE A 168 -16.34 -0.87 -10.30
CA ILE A 168 -15.41 0.06 -9.65
C ILE A 168 -14.04 -0.08 -10.31
N VAL A 169 -13.44 1.05 -10.66
CA VAL A 169 -12.00 1.14 -10.93
C VAL A 169 -11.36 1.99 -9.83
N LEU A 170 -10.43 1.39 -9.10
CA LEU A 170 -9.64 2.02 -8.05
C LEU A 170 -8.22 2.25 -8.58
N PHE A 171 -7.90 3.51 -8.85
CA PHE A 171 -6.54 3.94 -9.15
C PHE A 171 -5.77 4.25 -7.87
N ILE A 172 -4.58 3.68 -7.75
CA ILE A 172 -3.66 3.95 -6.64
C ILE A 172 -2.38 4.57 -7.22
N GLY A 173 -2.11 5.82 -6.88
CA GLY A 173 -0.77 6.39 -7.03
C GLY A 173 0.02 6.13 -5.76
N ASP A 174 0.86 5.09 -5.75
CA ASP A 174 1.63 4.70 -4.56
C ASP A 174 2.49 5.89 -4.09
N GLY A 175 2.39 6.27 -2.81
CA GLY A 175 3.12 7.40 -2.25
C GLY A 175 2.67 8.81 -2.70
N MET A 176 1.61 8.92 -3.52
CA MET A 176 1.18 10.18 -4.14
C MET A 176 0.56 11.18 -3.16
N THR A 177 1.10 12.40 -3.10
CA THR A 177 0.55 13.51 -2.29
C THR A 177 0.02 14.69 -3.12
N THR A 178 -0.78 15.54 -2.48
CA THR A 178 -1.29 16.80 -3.06
C THR A 178 -0.17 17.72 -3.56
N ASN A 179 0.98 17.71 -2.90
CA ASN A 179 2.14 18.50 -3.29
C ASN A 179 2.75 17.98 -4.60
N MET A 180 2.86 16.65 -4.76
CA MET A 180 3.30 16.03 -6.00
C MET A 180 2.33 16.30 -7.14
N ILE A 181 1.01 16.20 -6.90
CA ILE A 181 -0.02 16.54 -7.90
C ILE A 181 0.15 18.00 -8.34
N THR A 182 0.45 18.90 -7.40
CA THR A 182 0.69 20.31 -7.72
C THR A 182 1.98 20.51 -8.54
N ALA A 183 3.06 19.82 -8.20
CA ALA A 183 4.31 19.85 -8.97
C ALA A 183 4.14 19.25 -10.37
N ALA A 184 3.52 18.08 -10.48
CA ALA A 184 3.18 17.43 -11.75
C ALA A 184 2.28 18.35 -12.62
N ARG A 185 1.33 19.07 -12.00
CA ARG A 185 0.49 20.05 -12.72
C ARG A 185 1.35 21.18 -13.28
N LEU A 186 2.31 21.70 -12.51
CA LEU A 186 3.20 22.77 -12.93
C LEU A 186 4.13 22.37 -14.09
N ILE A 187 4.64 21.13 -14.10
CA ILE A 187 5.50 20.63 -15.19
C ILE A 187 4.69 20.29 -16.45
N GLY A 188 3.48 19.78 -16.29
CA GLY A 188 2.67 19.30 -17.41
C GLY A 188 1.78 20.37 -18.05
N HIS A 189 1.38 21.38 -17.29
CA HIS A 189 0.39 22.36 -17.71
C HIS A 189 0.95 23.78 -17.70
N LYS A 190 0.98 24.39 -18.89
CA LYS A 190 1.43 25.77 -19.08
C LYS A 190 0.62 26.75 -18.24
N GLN A 191 1.32 27.66 -17.57
CA GLN A 191 0.75 28.82 -16.89
C GLN A 191 1.00 30.10 -17.70
N ILE A 192 0.04 31.02 -17.73
CA ILE A 192 0.17 32.37 -18.29
C ILE A 192 -0.48 33.35 -17.31
N ASN A 193 0.27 34.37 -16.89
CA ASN A 193 -0.18 35.40 -15.93
C ASN A 193 -0.82 34.80 -14.66
N GLY A 194 -0.20 33.77 -14.09
CA GLY A 194 -0.73 33.11 -12.90
C GLY A 194 -1.82 32.06 -13.14
N LYS A 195 -2.31 31.87 -14.37
CA LYS A 195 -3.41 30.94 -14.68
C LYS A 195 -2.97 29.74 -15.51
N TYR A 196 -3.31 28.53 -15.06
CA TYR A 196 -3.16 27.31 -15.86
C TYR A 196 -4.04 27.35 -17.12
N GLN A 197 -3.47 26.98 -18.26
CA GLN A 197 -4.18 26.95 -19.55
C GLN A 197 -4.96 25.66 -19.78
N SER A 198 -4.65 24.60 -19.02
CA SER A 198 -5.38 23.35 -18.91
C SER A 198 -5.18 22.79 -17.50
N THR A 199 -6.00 21.83 -17.09
CA THR A 199 -5.89 21.15 -15.79
C THR A 199 -5.73 19.64 -16.02
N MET A 200 -5.30 18.94 -14.98
CA MET A 200 -5.25 17.47 -14.96
C MET A 200 -6.65 16.87 -15.16
N ALA A 201 -6.72 15.60 -15.53
CA ALA A 201 -7.97 14.86 -15.55
C ALA A 201 -8.54 14.69 -14.13
N MET A 202 -7.67 14.41 -13.15
CA MET A 202 -8.04 14.32 -11.72
C MET A 202 -8.66 15.63 -11.20
N ASP A 203 -8.17 16.80 -11.66
CA ASP A 203 -8.72 18.13 -11.28
C ASP A 203 -10.19 18.34 -11.71
N LYS A 204 -10.72 17.51 -12.61
CA LYS A 204 -12.08 17.61 -13.14
C LYS A 204 -13.08 16.73 -12.41
N PHE A 205 -12.62 15.94 -11.44
CA PHE A 205 -13.51 15.08 -10.65
C PHE A 205 -14.48 15.95 -9.84
N PRO A 206 -15.74 15.50 -9.70
CA PRO A 206 -16.76 16.27 -9.00
C PRO A 206 -16.59 16.28 -7.48
N VAL A 207 -15.90 15.28 -6.91
CA VAL A 207 -15.67 15.15 -5.47
C VAL A 207 -14.19 14.94 -5.18
N VAL A 208 -13.70 15.66 -4.18
CA VAL A 208 -12.37 15.49 -3.59
C VAL A 208 -12.52 15.38 -2.07
N GLY A 209 -11.89 14.36 -1.50
CA GLY A 209 -11.71 14.17 -0.06
C GLY A 209 -10.25 13.87 0.27
N HIS A 210 -9.99 13.54 1.54
CA HIS A 210 -8.69 13.12 2.04
C HIS A 210 -8.86 11.93 2.99
N GLN A 211 -7.88 11.04 3.02
CA GLN A 211 -7.86 9.91 3.93
C GLN A 211 -6.64 9.92 4.86
N MET A 212 -6.84 9.48 6.10
CA MET A 212 -5.80 9.32 7.13
C MET A 212 -5.15 7.93 7.05
N THR A 213 -3.84 7.88 6.83
CA THR A 213 -3.13 6.66 6.40
C THR A 213 -2.41 5.89 7.50
N HIS A 214 -2.33 6.43 8.73
CA HIS A 214 -1.64 5.79 9.86
C HIS A 214 -2.04 4.32 10.10
N SER A 215 -1.11 3.50 10.60
CA SER A 215 -1.29 2.06 10.86
C SER A 215 -1.68 1.77 12.32
N ILE A 216 -1.79 0.49 12.69
CA ILE A 216 -2.06 0.08 14.08
C ILE A 216 -0.86 0.33 15.01
N ASP A 217 0.35 0.05 14.53
CA ASP A 217 1.58 0.04 15.33
C ASP A 217 2.59 1.13 14.97
N SER A 218 2.31 1.89 13.93
CA SER A 218 3.11 3.01 13.48
C SER A 218 2.23 4.14 12.98
N PHE A 219 2.56 5.39 13.31
CA PHE A 219 1.89 6.52 12.68
C PHE A 219 2.26 6.65 11.19
N ILE A 220 3.36 6.03 10.74
CA ILE A 220 3.70 5.90 9.31
C ILE A 220 3.41 4.47 8.86
N THR A 221 2.57 4.33 7.84
CA THR A 221 2.26 3.05 7.20
C THR A 221 3.33 2.66 6.18
N ASP A 222 3.49 1.37 5.90
CA ASP A 222 4.04 0.92 4.62
C ASP A 222 2.92 0.60 3.64
N SER A 223 3.26 0.31 2.37
CA SER A 223 2.28 0.04 1.32
C SER A 223 1.42 -1.21 1.58
N ALA A 224 1.93 -2.20 2.31
CA ALA A 224 1.18 -3.42 2.61
C ALA A 224 0.00 -3.13 3.53
N ASN A 225 0.27 -2.49 4.66
CA ASN A 225 -0.75 -2.31 5.66
C ASN A 225 -1.72 -1.16 5.32
N SER A 226 -1.32 -0.20 4.47
CA SER A 226 -2.21 0.82 3.89
C SER A 226 -3.14 0.20 2.86
N ALA A 227 -2.61 -0.58 1.92
CA ALA A 227 -3.42 -1.27 0.92
C ALA A 227 -4.37 -2.28 1.57
N ALA A 228 -3.94 -2.98 2.64
CA ALA A 228 -4.83 -3.83 3.43
C ALA A 228 -6.02 -3.04 4.00
N ALA A 229 -5.80 -1.80 4.48
CA ALA A 229 -6.88 -0.96 4.99
C ALA A 229 -7.88 -0.55 3.91
N LEU A 230 -7.39 -0.23 2.70
CA LEU A 230 -8.23 0.08 1.53
C LEU A 230 -9.05 -1.13 1.07
N ASN A 231 -8.49 -2.34 1.21
CA ASN A 231 -9.09 -3.57 0.72
C ASN A 231 -10.00 -4.27 1.73
N THR A 232 -9.78 -4.10 3.04
CA THR A 232 -10.53 -4.86 4.06
C THR A 232 -11.43 -3.98 4.91
N GLY A 233 -11.17 -2.68 5.03
CA GLY A 233 -11.83 -1.83 6.02
C GLY A 233 -11.25 -1.97 7.42
N HIS A 234 -10.07 -2.59 7.55
CA HIS A 234 -9.38 -2.78 8.81
C HIS A 234 -7.95 -2.25 8.71
N LYS A 235 -7.53 -1.44 9.68
CA LYS A 235 -6.11 -1.09 9.83
C LYS A 235 -5.32 -2.36 10.14
N SER A 236 -4.06 -2.39 9.70
CA SER A 236 -3.15 -3.50 9.94
C SER A 236 -1.78 -3.00 10.44
N THR A 237 -0.85 -3.95 10.63
CA THR A 237 0.54 -3.76 11.05
C THR A 237 1.44 -3.69 9.81
N VAL A 238 2.50 -2.89 9.87
CA VAL A 238 3.53 -2.79 8.81
C VAL A 238 3.94 -4.16 8.27
N ASN A 239 4.06 -4.28 6.94
CA ASN A 239 4.30 -5.49 6.13
C ASN A 239 3.11 -6.44 5.92
N CYS A 240 2.01 -6.28 6.66
CA CYS A 240 0.90 -7.22 6.60
C CYS A 240 -0.03 -6.95 5.41
N LEU A 241 -0.43 -8.02 4.74
CA LEU A 241 -1.46 -8.07 3.72
C LEU A 241 -2.69 -8.75 4.32
N ASN A 242 -3.78 -8.01 4.50
CA ASN A 242 -5.12 -8.50 4.90
C ASN A 242 -5.18 -9.44 6.12
N VAL A 243 -4.27 -9.25 7.07
CA VAL A 243 -4.22 -9.98 8.35
C VAL A 243 -3.97 -9.02 9.50
N TYR A 244 -4.22 -9.45 10.73
CA TYR A 244 -3.62 -8.81 11.91
C TYR A 244 -2.39 -9.60 12.36
N ALA A 245 -1.25 -8.93 12.52
CA ALA A 245 -0.03 -9.58 12.98
C ALA A 245 -0.18 -10.15 14.41
N ASP A 246 -0.05 -11.47 14.53
CA ASP A 246 0.01 -12.19 15.79
C ASP A 246 1.49 -12.49 16.18
N SER A 247 1.73 -13.25 17.26
CA SER A 247 3.09 -13.57 17.71
C SER A 247 3.63 -14.91 17.21
N SER A 248 2.87 -15.64 16.39
CA SER A 248 3.29 -16.93 15.84
C SER A 248 4.50 -16.75 14.92
N LYS A 249 5.17 -17.85 14.56
CA LYS A 249 6.27 -17.81 13.59
C LYS A 249 5.80 -17.87 12.14
N ASP A 250 4.67 -18.50 11.87
CA ASP A 250 4.21 -18.75 10.50
C ASP A 250 3.55 -17.48 9.93
N PRO A 251 4.05 -16.87 8.83
CA PRO A 251 3.46 -15.66 8.29
C PRO A 251 2.11 -15.87 7.58
N PHE A 252 1.59 -17.10 7.52
CA PHE A 252 0.31 -17.44 6.89
C PHE A 252 -0.77 -17.91 7.88
N ASP A 253 -0.45 -18.03 9.17
CA ASP A 253 -1.42 -18.44 10.19
C ASP A 253 -2.10 -17.27 10.91
N ASP A 254 -1.66 -16.03 10.66
CA ASP A 254 -2.25 -14.82 11.22
C ASP A 254 -3.77 -14.73 10.94
N PRO A 255 -4.57 -14.12 11.84
CA PRO A 255 -6.01 -13.91 11.65
C PRO A 255 -6.30 -13.03 10.43
N LYS A 256 -7.08 -13.56 9.49
CA LYS A 256 -7.41 -12.96 8.19
C LYS A 256 -8.66 -12.08 8.26
N VAL A 257 -8.75 -11.12 7.35
CA VAL A 257 -9.93 -10.30 7.11
C VAL A 257 -10.24 -10.30 5.62
N GLU A 258 -11.49 -10.59 5.26
CA GLU A 258 -11.90 -10.74 3.87
C GLU A 258 -11.85 -9.38 3.13
N SER A 259 -11.27 -9.39 1.94
CA SER A 259 -11.09 -8.20 1.12
C SER A 259 -12.35 -7.83 0.32
N ILE A 260 -12.40 -6.62 -0.21
CA ILE A 260 -13.52 -6.17 -1.04
C ILE A 260 -13.66 -6.99 -2.33
N ALA A 261 -12.55 -7.42 -2.94
CA ALA A 261 -12.58 -8.28 -4.11
C ALA A 261 -13.17 -9.66 -3.78
N GLU A 262 -12.80 -10.20 -2.62
CA GLU A 262 -13.35 -11.46 -2.09
C GLU A 262 -14.84 -11.38 -1.83
N ILE A 263 -15.29 -10.35 -1.11
CA ILE A 263 -16.71 -10.13 -0.84
C ILE A 263 -17.48 -9.91 -2.15
N PHE A 264 -16.96 -9.06 -3.03
CA PHE A 264 -17.57 -8.75 -4.33
C PHE A 264 -17.76 -10.00 -5.18
N HIS A 265 -16.71 -10.79 -5.37
CA HIS A 265 -16.76 -12.02 -6.15
C HIS A 265 -17.70 -13.05 -5.51
N ARG A 266 -17.59 -13.28 -4.20
CA ARG A 266 -18.42 -14.24 -3.47
C ARG A 266 -19.91 -13.93 -3.59
N LEU A 267 -20.29 -12.65 -3.56
CA LEU A 267 -21.69 -12.23 -3.54
C LEU A 267 -22.32 -12.01 -4.92
N THR A 268 -21.51 -11.66 -5.92
CA THR A 268 -22.02 -11.28 -7.26
C THR A 268 -21.56 -12.23 -8.37
N GLY A 269 -20.51 -13.02 -8.12
CA GLY A 269 -19.75 -13.75 -9.14
C GLY A 269 -19.01 -12.82 -10.11
N GLY A 270 -18.85 -11.54 -9.77
CA GLY A 270 -18.19 -10.52 -10.58
C GLY A 270 -16.69 -10.77 -10.74
N HIS A 271 -16.12 -10.14 -11.77
CA HIS A 271 -14.74 -10.36 -12.17
C HIS A 271 -13.79 -9.35 -11.55
N VAL A 272 -12.57 -9.79 -11.27
CA VAL A 272 -11.57 -8.99 -10.57
C VAL A 272 -10.31 -8.89 -11.42
N GLY A 273 -9.75 -7.69 -11.53
CA GLY A 273 -8.48 -7.45 -12.22
C GLY A 273 -7.49 -6.65 -11.40
N ILE A 274 -6.21 -6.90 -11.66
CA ILE A 274 -5.07 -6.17 -11.10
C ILE A 274 -4.20 -5.67 -12.24
N VAL A 275 -3.88 -4.38 -12.19
CA VAL A 275 -2.87 -3.74 -13.05
C VAL A 275 -1.90 -2.99 -12.15
N SER A 276 -0.60 -3.15 -12.35
CA SER A 276 0.42 -2.40 -11.61
C SER A 276 1.67 -2.19 -12.45
N THR A 277 2.37 -1.05 -12.26
CA THR A 277 3.73 -0.86 -12.78
C THR A 277 4.83 -1.46 -11.89
N ALA A 278 4.49 -2.06 -10.75
CA ALA A 278 5.42 -2.80 -9.90
C ALA A 278 5.53 -4.28 -10.30
N TYR A 279 6.30 -5.05 -9.52
CA TYR A 279 6.08 -6.48 -9.39
C TYR A 279 4.60 -6.72 -9.10
N ILE A 280 3.98 -7.68 -9.79
CA ILE A 280 2.57 -7.97 -9.53
C ILE A 280 2.35 -8.59 -8.14
N ALA A 281 3.39 -9.10 -7.51
CA ALA A 281 3.39 -9.60 -6.13
C ALA A 281 3.80 -8.55 -5.09
N ASP A 282 4.04 -7.29 -5.48
CA ASP A 282 4.30 -6.20 -4.52
C ASP A 282 3.06 -5.94 -3.67
N ALA A 283 3.20 -5.18 -2.58
CA ALA A 283 2.21 -5.05 -1.54
C ALA A 283 0.82 -4.62 -2.03
N THR A 284 0.73 -3.53 -2.78
CA THR A 284 -0.55 -2.95 -3.21
C THR A 284 -1.37 -3.93 -4.08
N PRO A 285 -0.82 -4.56 -5.13
CA PRO A 285 -1.55 -5.58 -5.88
C PRO A 285 -1.81 -6.83 -5.03
N ALA A 286 -0.84 -7.27 -4.23
CA ALA A 286 -0.99 -8.46 -3.39
C ALA A 286 -2.13 -8.32 -2.37
N ALA A 287 -2.29 -7.14 -1.77
CA ALA A 287 -3.33 -6.83 -0.80
C ALA A 287 -4.75 -6.93 -1.38
N LEU A 288 -4.93 -7.09 -2.70
CA LEU A 288 -6.27 -7.30 -3.23
C LEU A 288 -6.87 -8.66 -2.81
N VAL A 289 -6.05 -9.71 -2.72
CA VAL A 289 -6.53 -11.09 -2.43
C VAL A 289 -5.58 -11.94 -1.56
N SER A 290 -4.38 -11.46 -1.25
CA SER A 290 -3.39 -12.24 -0.47
C SER A 290 -3.47 -11.93 1.02
N HIS A 291 -3.19 -12.96 1.83
CA HIS A 291 -3.23 -12.87 3.29
C HIS A 291 -1.94 -13.39 3.90
N THR A 292 -1.06 -12.49 4.33
CA THR A 292 0.20 -12.85 5.00
C THR A 292 0.74 -11.69 5.82
N ARG A 293 1.45 -11.98 6.91
CA ARG A 293 2.16 -10.96 7.70
C ARG A 293 3.37 -10.36 6.99
N LEU A 294 3.87 -11.01 5.93
CA LEU A 294 5.10 -10.62 5.25
C LEU A 294 4.86 -10.36 3.76
N ARG A 295 4.80 -9.09 3.36
CA ARG A 295 4.72 -8.67 1.94
C ARG A 295 5.81 -9.25 1.03
N SER A 296 6.94 -9.69 1.59
CA SER A 296 8.06 -10.27 0.85
C SER A 296 7.85 -11.72 0.39
N GLN A 297 6.71 -12.36 0.72
CA GLN A 297 6.40 -13.74 0.33
C GLN A 297 5.94 -13.86 -1.14
N TYR A 298 6.67 -13.24 -2.07
CA TYR A 298 6.25 -13.04 -3.46
C TYR A 298 5.81 -14.31 -4.18
N GLY A 299 6.59 -15.40 -4.07
CA GLY A 299 6.22 -16.65 -4.72
C GLY A 299 4.88 -17.20 -4.24
N ALA A 300 4.62 -17.17 -2.93
CA ALA A 300 3.36 -17.65 -2.35
C ALA A 300 2.18 -16.72 -2.68
N ILE A 301 2.46 -15.42 -2.81
CA ILE A 301 1.49 -14.43 -3.30
C ILE A 301 1.08 -14.76 -4.74
N VAL A 302 2.04 -15.05 -5.63
CA VAL A 302 1.75 -15.48 -7.02
C VAL A 302 0.92 -16.77 -7.04
N ASP A 303 1.24 -17.75 -6.19
CA ASP A 303 0.43 -18.97 -6.05
C ASP A 303 -1.01 -18.65 -5.60
N THR A 304 -1.18 -17.68 -4.71
CA THR A 304 -2.50 -17.24 -4.20
C THR A 304 -3.39 -16.69 -5.31
N TYR A 305 -2.84 -15.98 -6.30
CA TYR A 305 -3.60 -15.44 -7.43
C TYR A 305 -4.28 -16.51 -8.29
N LEU A 306 -3.73 -17.73 -8.27
CA LEU A 306 -4.20 -18.85 -9.08
C LEU A 306 -4.95 -19.90 -8.25
N ASN A 307 -4.48 -20.17 -7.03
CA ASN A 307 -4.93 -21.28 -6.20
C ASN A 307 -5.66 -20.85 -4.92
N GLY A 308 -5.75 -19.54 -4.65
CA GLY A 308 -6.30 -18.99 -3.41
C GLY A 308 -5.38 -19.21 -2.20
N VAL A 309 -5.90 -18.88 -1.01
CA VAL A 309 -5.16 -19.00 0.26
C VAL A 309 -4.75 -20.46 0.51
N GLN A 310 -3.46 -20.69 0.78
CA GLN A 310 -2.93 -22.03 1.06
C GLN A 310 -3.32 -22.50 2.47
N ASN A 311 -3.46 -23.82 2.64
CA ASN A 311 -3.59 -24.53 3.94
C ASN A 311 -4.81 -24.20 4.80
N TYR A 312 -5.70 -23.30 4.39
CA TYR A 312 -6.92 -22.94 5.13
C TYR A 312 -8.12 -22.81 4.20
N THR A 313 -9.32 -23.07 4.73
CA THR A 313 -10.55 -22.71 4.02
C THR A 313 -10.75 -21.21 4.10
N TRP A 314 -10.72 -20.53 2.95
CA TRP A 314 -10.99 -19.10 2.83
C TRP A 314 -11.95 -18.80 1.66
N THR A 315 -12.17 -17.53 1.35
CA THR A 315 -12.86 -17.15 0.11
C THR A 315 -11.93 -17.39 -1.07
N ASN A 316 -12.42 -18.12 -2.07
CA ASN A 316 -11.67 -18.34 -3.30
C ASN A 316 -12.05 -17.25 -4.31
N VAL A 317 -11.09 -16.46 -4.74
CA VAL A 317 -11.23 -15.51 -5.85
C VAL A 317 -10.21 -15.83 -6.90
N LEU A 318 -10.70 -16.06 -8.11
CA LEU A 318 -9.85 -16.19 -9.28
C LEU A 318 -9.80 -14.85 -10.00
N LEU A 319 -8.59 -14.29 -10.16
CA LEU A 319 -8.40 -13.01 -10.85
C LEU A 319 -8.51 -13.21 -12.36
N ASP A 320 -9.38 -12.46 -13.04
CA ASP A 320 -9.55 -12.58 -14.49
C ASP A 320 -8.43 -11.88 -15.29
N VAL A 321 -7.83 -10.84 -14.70
CA VAL A 321 -6.74 -10.06 -15.31
C VAL A 321 -5.65 -9.78 -14.29
N ILE A 322 -4.40 -10.05 -14.67
CA ILE A 322 -3.21 -9.83 -13.84
C ILE A 322 -2.11 -9.23 -14.73
N PHE A 323 -1.86 -7.92 -14.64
CA PHE A 323 -0.88 -7.21 -15.48
C PHE A 323 0.17 -6.46 -14.66
N GLY A 324 1.45 -6.74 -14.88
CA GLY A 324 2.56 -6.00 -14.26
C GLY A 324 3.95 -6.55 -14.57
N GLY A 325 4.91 -6.32 -13.67
CA GLY A 325 6.26 -6.87 -13.71
C GLY A 325 6.47 -8.06 -12.75
N GLY A 326 7.73 -8.37 -12.46
CA GLY A 326 8.13 -9.41 -11.50
C GLY A 326 8.25 -10.81 -12.11
N ALA A 327 8.69 -10.90 -13.36
CA ALA A 327 8.83 -12.16 -14.10
C ALA A 327 9.68 -13.23 -13.40
N GLU A 328 10.62 -12.85 -12.54
CA GLU A 328 11.43 -13.79 -11.75
C GLU A 328 10.59 -14.69 -10.82
N GLN A 329 9.33 -14.33 -10.56
CA GLN A 329 8.39 -15.16 -9.80
C GLN A 329 7.57 -16.13 -10.68
N PHE A 330 7.82 -16.17 -12.01
CA PHE A 330 6.99 -16.91 -12.96
C PHE A 330 7.72 -18.01 -13.73
N TYR A 331 9.02 -17.90 -13.98
CA TYR A 331 9.82 -18.93 -14.65
C TYR A 331 10.69 -19.73 -13.65
N PRO A 332 11.00 -21.00 -13.92
CA PRO A 332 11.72 -21.87 -12.97
C PRO A 332 13.18 -21.45 -12.74
N SER A 333 13.80 -21.98 -11.70
CA SER A 333 15.18 -21.67 -11.31
C SER A 333 16.24 -22.01 -12.35
N GLU A 334 15.95 -22.94 -13.27
CA GLU A 334 16.81 -23.25 -14.43
C GLU A 334 16.98 -22.05 -15.40
N LEU A 335 16.02 -21.12 -15.41
CA LEU A 335 16.08 -19.86 -16.14
C LEU A 335 16.43 -18.66 -15.22
N GLY A 336 16.88 -18.94 -13.99
CA GLY A 336 17.25 -17.92 -13.00
C GLY A 336 16.08 -17.39 -12.15
N GLY A 337 14.92 -18.05 -12.18
CA GLY A 337 13.75 -17.62 -11.41
C GLY A 337 13.74 -18.11 -9.96
N ILE A 338 12.85 -17.53 -9.17
CA ILE A 338 12.67 -17.77 -7.74
C ILE A 338 11.21 -18.06 -7.39
N THR A 339 10.57 -18.91 -8.20
CA THR A 339 9.14 -19.24 -8.08
C THR A 339 8.83 -20.08 -6.84
N TYR A 340 7.57 -20.03 -6.41
CA TYR A 340 7.09 -20.88 -5.33
C TYR A 340 7.10 -22.36 -5.74
N GLN A 341 7.88 -23.15 -4.99
CA GLN A 341 8.09 -24.58 -5.22
C GLN A 341 8.71 -24.90 -6.61
N ASP A 342 9.47 -23.96 -7.19
CA ASP A 342 10.17 -24.13 -8.48
C ASP A 342 9.23 -24.46 -9.66
N LYS A 343 7.95 -24.09 -9.56
CA LYS A 343 6.96 -24.24 -10.63
C LYS A 343 7.18 -23.22 -11.74
N ASN A 344 6.82 -23.58 -12.96
CA ASN A 344 6.68 -22.61 -14.06
C ASN A 344 5.24 -22.03 -14.02
N TYR A 345 5.06 -20.86 -13.41
CA TYR A 345 3.73 -20.27 -13.30
C TYR A 345 3.15 -19.83 -14.64
N TYR A 346 3.95 -19.57 -15.68
CA TYR A 346 3.37 -19.34 -17.01
C TYR A 346 2.59 -20.57 -17.49
N ASP A 347 3.13 -21.77 -17.26
CA ASP A 347 2.44 -23.02 -17.60
C ASP A 347 1.25 -23.30 -16.67
N GLU A 348 1.37 -23.02 -15.37
CA GLU A 348 0.28 -23.19 -14.40
C GLU A 348 -0.92 -22.28 -14.72
N PHE A 349 -0.68 -21.01 -15.08
CA PHE A 349 -1.73 -20.10 -15.51
C PHE A 349 -2.31 -20.51 -16.86
N ALA A 350 -1.49 -20.90 -17.84
CA ALA A 350 -1.96 -21.39 -19.13
C ALA A 350 -2.85 -22.64 -18.99
N ALA A 351 -2.50 -23.55 -18.05
CA ALA A 351 -3.31 -24.73 -17.73
C ALA A 351 -4.68 -24.40 -17.13
N GLN A 352 -4.88 -23.16 -16.66
CA GLN A 352 -6.16 -22.63 -16.21
C GLN A 352 -6.79 -21.65 -17.23
N ASP A 353 -6.50 -21.81 -18.52
CA ASP A 353 -7.09 -21.03 -19.62
C ASP A 353 -6.77 -19.51 -19.56
N TYR A 354 -5.62 -19.14 -19.00
CA TYR A 354 -5.09 -17.79 -19.15
C TYR A 354 -4.28 -17.67 -20.44
N GLN A 355 -4.54 -16.60 -21.19
CA GLN A 355 -3.60 -16.17 -22.21
C GLN A 355 -2.38 -15.54 -21.53
N ILE A 356 -1.18 -15.98 -21.94
CA ILE A 356 0.10 -15.48 -21.42
C ILE A 356 0.60 -14.37 -22.34
N ILE A 357 0.78 -13.18 -21.78
CA ILE A 357 1.14 -11.96 -22.48
C ILE A 357 2.48 -11.45 -21.93
N GLN A 358 3.47 -11.25 -22.80
CA GLN A 358 4.84 -10.92 -22.35
C GLN A 358 5.41 -9.63 -22.96
N ASN A 359 4.61 -8.90 -23.73
CA ASN A 359 4.99 -7.60 -24.28
C ASN A 359 3.75 -6.80 -24.68
N ARG A 360 3.96 -5.52 -25.00
CA ARG A 360 2.93 -4.58 -25.43
C ARG A 360 2.25 -5.03 -26.72
N THR A 361 3.00 -5.54 -27.70
CA THR A 361 2.43 -6.01 -28.96
C THR A 361 1.43 -7.15 -28.75
N ALA A 362 1.77 -8.12 -27.90
CA ALA A 362 0.89 -9.20 -27.49
C ALA A 362 -0.30 -8.66 -26.68
N LEU A 363 -0.10 -7.71 -25.77
CA LEU A 363 -1.18 -7.10 -24.97
C LEU A 363 -2.24 -6.46 -25.86
N LEU A 364 -1.84 -5.71 -26.89
CA LEU A 364 -2.78 -5.03 -27.78
C LEU A 364 -3.55 -5.99 -28.69
N SER A 365 -2.99 -7.17 -28.97
CA SER A 365 -3.63 -8.22 -29.79
C SER A 365 -4.36 -9.28 -28.98
N ALA A 366 -4.23 -9.25 -27.65
CA ALA A 366 -4.86 -10.17 -26.71
C ALA A 366 -6.39 -10.19 -26.86
N SER A 367 -6.95 -11.39 -26.73
CA SER A 367 -8.39 -11.67 -26.71
C SER A 367 -9.04 -10.98 -25.52
N ASN A 368 -10.26 -10.45 -25.69
CA ASN A 368 -11.01 -9.87 -24.57
C ASN A 368 -11.84 -10.95 -23.86
N GLU A 369 -12.03 -12.11 -24.49
CA GLU A 369 -12.93 -13.16 -24.04
C GLU A 369 -12.25 -14.15 -23.06
N GLU A 370 -10.92 -14.15 -22.99
CA GLU A 370 -10.11 -15.06 -22.18
C GLU A 370 -9.52 -14.35 -20.97
N LYS A 371 -9.27 -15.08 -19.87
CA LYS A 371 -8.51 -14.54 -18.73
C LYS A 371 -7.08 -14.24 -19.18
N ALA A 372 -6.42 -13.27 -18.57
CA ALA A 372 -5.10 -12.84 -19.02
C ALA A 372 -4.10 -12.65 -17.88
N LEU A 373 -2.94 -13.27 -18.06
CA LEU A 373 -1.73 -13.01 -17.28
C LEU A 373 -0.74 -12.27 -18.18
N GLY A 374 -0.43 -11.04 -17.82
CA GLY A 374 0.53 -10.19 -18.53
C GLY A 374 1.70 -9.82 -17.64
N ILE A 375 2.88 -10.38 -17.92
CA ILE A 375 4.11 -10.09 -17.19
C ILE A 375 5.14 -9.58 -18.18
N PHE A 376 5.57 -8.33 -18.03
CA PHE A 376 6.25 -7.61 -19.11
C PHE A 376 7.76 -7.41 -18.90
N THR A 377 8.26 -7.65 -17.69
CA THR A 377 9.67 -7.52 -17.34
C THR A 377 9.98 -8.27 -16.04
N THR A 378 11.24 -8.67 -15.87
CA THR A 378 11.83 -8.91 -14.54
C THR A 378 11.86 -7.59 -13.77
N SER A 379 11.64 -7.65 -12.45
CA SER A 379 11.52 -6.47 -11.59
C SER A 379 10.29 -5.58 -11.89
N ASN A 380 10.30 -4.34 -11.36
CA ASN A 380 9.28 -3.33 -11.67
C ASN A 380 9.36 -2.91 -13.14
N MET A 381 8.24 -2.44 -13.68
CA MET A 381 8.22 -1.89 -15.03
C MET A 381 9.13 -0.67 -15.17
N ALA A 382 9.70 -0.48 -16.36
CA ALA A 382 10.47 0.71 -16.69
C ALA A 382 9.60 1.96 -16.50
N LYS A 383 10.14 3.08 -16.04
CA LYS A 383 9.37 4.31 -15.76
C LYS A 383 9.00 5.00 -17.07
N TRP A 384 8.03 5.91 -17.05
CA TRP A 384 7.56 6.64 -18.21
C TRP A 384 8.70 7.38 -18.92
N LEU A 385 9.57 8.06 -18.15
CA LEU A 385 10.75 8.74 -18.71
C LEU A 385 11.67 7.76 -19.43
N ASP A 386 11.89 6.57 -18.88
CA ASP A 386 12.76 5.56 -19.50
C ASP A 386 12.11 4.97 -20.76
N ARG A 387 10.81 4.66 -20.72
CA ARG A 387 10.08 4.12 -21.89
C ARG A 387 9.95 5.12 -23.05
N ASN A 388 9.93 6.43 -22.75
CA ASN A 388 9.56 7.46 -23.74
C ASN A 388 10.65 8.48 -24.06
N VAL A 389 11.58 8.75 -23.14
CA VAL A 389 12.61 9.80 -23.27
C VAL A 389 14.01 9.17 -23.29
N TYR A 390 14.37 8.40 -22.26
CA TYR A 390 15.69 7.79 -22.08
C TYR A 390 15.65 6.28 -22.37
N ARG A 391 15.28 5.94 -23.61
CA ARG A 391 15.01 4.55 -24.02
C ARG A 391 16.20 3.61 -23.92
N ASP A 392 17.42 4.14 -23.92
CA ASP A 392 18.62 3.34 -23.74
C ASP A 392 18.66 2.67 -22.35
N ASN A 393 17.94 3.22 -21.37
CA ASN A 393 17.81 2.62 -20.03
C ASN A 393 17.04 1.29 -20.05
N LEU A 394 16.33 0.94 -21.13
CA LEU A 394 15.67 -0.36 -21.27
C LEU A 394 16.64 -1.46 -21.73
N ASN A 395 17.89 -1.14 -22.10
CA ASN A 395 18.89 -2.13 -22.54
C ASN A 395 19.51 -2.91 -21.36
N GLN A 396 18.65 -3.47 -20.50
CA GLN A 396 19.01 -4.29 -19.35
C GLN A 396 18.47 -5.70 -19.55
N SER A 397 19.14 -6.73 -19.01
CA SER A 397 18.74 -8.14 -19.12
C SER A 397 17.52 -8.49 -18.25
N LEU A 398 16.36 -7.91 -18.58
CA LEU A 398 15.12 -7.98 -17.80
C LEU A 398 13.95 -8.62 -18.56
N SER A 399 14.23 -9.42 -19.59
CA SER A 399 13.20 -10.12 -20.36
C SER A 399 12.28 -10.96 -19.47
N PRO A 400 10.94 -10.92 -19.67
CA PRO A 400 10.01 -11.67 -18.86
C PRO A 400 10.06 -13.20 -19.07
N THR A 401 10.83 -13.67 -20.04
CA THR A 401 11.00 -15.11 -20.34
C THR A 401 12.17 -15.75 -19.59
N GLY A 402 13.02 -14.96 -18.93
CA GLY A 402 14.27 -15.43 -18.32
C GLY A 402 15.41 -15.68 -19.31
N ASP A 403 15.29 -15.23 -20.57
CA ASP A 403 16.34 -15.41 -21.60
C ASP A 403 17.48 -14.36 -21.55
N GLU A 404 17.53 -13.56 -20.48
CA GLU A 404 18.53 -12.50 -20.23
C GLU A 404 18.62 -11.43 -21.34
N THR A 405 17.61 -11.31 -22.20
CA THR A 405 17.54 -10.25 -23.21
C THR A 405 16.84 -8.98 -22.69
N PRO A 406 16.94 -7.83 -23.39
CA PRO A 406 16.19 -6.63 -23.00
C PRO A 406 14.68 -6.66 -23.26
N ALA A 407 13.91 -6.25 -22.25
CA ALA A 407 12.47 -6.04 -22.34
C ALA A 407 12.13 -4.68 -22.99
N LEU A 408 12.34 -4.56 -24.30
CA LEU A 408 12.20 -3.27 -25.03
C LEU A 408 10.77 -2.86 -25.37
N ASP A 409 9.81 -3.81 -25.38
CA ASP A 409 8.42 -3.60 -25.78
C ASP A 409 7.46 -3.69 -24.57
N GLN A 410 7.72 -2.91 -23.53
CA GLN A 410 6.87 -2.83 -22.34
C GLN A 410 5.64 -1.93 -22.58
N PRO A 411 4.42 -2.32 -22.17
CA PRO A 411 3.26 -1.44 -22.20
C PRO A 411 3.35 -0.35 -21.11
N GLY A 412 2.64 0.76 -21.30
CA GLY A 412 2.42 1.74 -20.23
C GLY A 412 1.22 1.37 -19.36
N LEU A 413 1.03 2.08 -18.24
CA LEU A 413 -0.11 1.88 -17.33
C LEU A 413 -1.45 2.02 -18.07
N LYS A 414 -1.53 2.99 -18.98
CA LYS A 414 -2.70 3.21 -19.85
C LYS A 414 -3.05 2.00 -20.70
N ASP A 415 -2.08 1.41 -21.39
CA ASP A 415 -2.32 0.28 -22.28
C ASP A 415 -2.84 -0.93 -21.47
N MET A 416 -2.21 -1.21 -20.32
CA MET A 416 -2.63 -2.29 -19.42
C MET A 416 -4.03 -2.07 -18.85
N THR A 417 -4.31 -0.87 -18.36
CA THR A 417 -5.61 -0.53 -17.74
C THR A 417 -6.76 -0.67 -18.74
N LEU A 418 -6.61 -0.11 -19.94
CA LEU A 418 -7.67 -0.18 -20.94
C LEU A 418 -7.93 -1.62 -21.40
N LYS A 419 -6.87 -2.41 -21.61
CA LYS A 419 -7.02 -3.82 -21.95
C LYS A 419 -7.64 -4.62 -20.80
N ALA A 420 -7.31 -4.32 -19.55
CA ALA A 420 -7.93 -4.96 -18.40
C ALA A 420 -9.44 -4.67 -18.35
N ILE A 421 -9.84 -3.41 -18.56
CA ILE A 421 -11.26 -3.03 -18.64
C ILE A 421 -11.96 -3.77 -19.78
N ASP A 422 -11.35 -3.86 -20.96
CA ASP A 422 -11.91 -4.57 -22.10
C ASP A 422 -12.17 -6.06 -21.81
N ILE A 423 -11.21 -6.74 -21.18
CA ILE A 423 -11.35 -8.15 -20.79
C ILE A 423 -12.43 -8.32 -19.71
N LEU A 424 -12.38 -7.49 -18.67
CA LEU A 424 -13.34 -7.56 -17.55
C LEU A 424 -14.77 -7.31 -18.03
N GLU A 425 -14.97 -6.28 -18.85
CA GLU A 425 -16.28 -5.93 -19.41
C GLU A 425 -16.84 -7.04 -20.31
N ALA A 426 -16.01 -7.59 -21.20
CA ALA A 426 -16.42 -8.66 -22.10
C ALA A 426 -16.84 -9.94 -21.33
N ARG A 427 -16.26 -10.18 -20.16
CA ARG A 427 -16.48 -11.40 -19.37
C ARG A 427 -17.57 -11.26 -18.32
N SER A 428 -17.78 -10.07 -17.73
CA SER A 428 -18.59 -9.93 -16.52
C SER A 428 -20.09 -9.90 -16.75
N GLY A 429 -20.52 -9.38 -17.91
CA GLY A 429 -21.94 -9.10 -18.15
C GLY A 429 -22.58 -8.33 -16.98
N GLU A 430 -23.75 -8.76 -16.54
CA GLU A 430 -24.48 -8.12 -15.42
C GLU A 430 -23.83 -8.28 -14.04
N LYS A 431 -22.85 -9.18 -13.90
CA LYS A 431 -22.14 -9.37 -12.63
C LYS A 431 -21.22 -8.18 -12.33
N GLY A 432 -20.77 -7.45 -13.36
CA GLY A 432 -19.85 -6.32 -13.25
C GLY A 432 -18.45 -6.71 -12.80
N TRP A 433 -17.58 -5.72 -12.64
CA TRP A 433 -16.17 -5.95 -12.35
C TRP A 433 -15.56 -4.96 -11.34
N PHE A 434 -14.49 -5.41 -10.67
CA PHE A 434 -13.63 -4.59 -9.83
C PHE A 434 -12.21 -4.61 -10.40
N LEU A 435 -11.65 -3.42 -10.66
CA LEU A 435 -10.29 -3.27 -11.15
C LEU A 435 -9.50 -2.38 -10.19
N MET A 436 -8.36 -2.87 -9.73
CA MET A 436 -7.33 -2.04 -9.11
C MET A 436 -6.22 -1.77 -10.13
N SER A 437 -5.85 -0.50 -10.30
CA SER A 437 -4.81 -0.05 -11.22
C SER A 437 -3.80 0.87 -10.52
N GLU A 438 -2.55 0.45 -10.44
CA GLU A 438 -1.52 1.11 -9.64
C GLU A 438 -0.41 1.76 -10.49
N ALA A 439 -0.11 3.03 -10.19
CA ALA A 439 1.10 3.73 -10.62
C ALA A 439 2.16 3.65 -9.52
N ALA A 440 2.85 2.52 -9.44
CA ALA A 440 3.70 2.17 -8.29
C ALA A 440 5.04 2.90 -8.25
N SER A 441 5.55 3.34 -9.41
CA SER A 441 6.87 3.98 -9.46
C SER A 441 6.84 5.47 -9.05
N ILE A 442 5.69 6.03 -8.69
CA ILE A 442 5.64 7.33 -7.99
C ILE A 442 6.41 7.18 -6.67
N ASP A 443 6.02 6.21 -5.84
CA ASP A 443 6.68 5.89 -4.57
C ASP A 443 8.15 5.50 -4.75
N LYS A 444 8.43 4.52 -5.62
CA LYS A 444 9.79 3.99 -5.82
C LYS A 444 10.78 5.09 -6.20
N MET A 445 10.34 6.06 -7.01
CA MET A 445 11.17 7.17 -7.44
C MET A 445 11.25 8.29 -6.40
N MET A 446 10.23 8.45 -5.55
CA MET A 446 10.31 9.32 -4.38
C MET A 446 11.31 8.80 -3.36
N HIS A 447 11.34 7.48 -3.10
CA HIS A 447 12.39 6.84 -2.29
C HIS A 447 13.79 7.09 -2.86
N ALA A 448 13.98 6.89 -4.16
CA ALA A 448 15.26 7.13 -4.83
C ALA A 448 15.67 8.61 -4.87
N LEU A 449 14.79 9.54 -4.49
CA LEU A 449 14.95 10.99 -4.65
C LEU A 449 15.03 11.44 -6.13
N ASP A 450 14.48 10.62 -7.03
CA ASP A 450 14.37 10.90 -8.46
C ASP A 450 12.98 11.48 -8.77
N TYR A 451 12.82 12.75 -8.41
CA TYR A 451 11.53 13.42 -8.47
C TYR A 451 11.02 13.60 -9.90
N ASP A 452 11.90 13.76 -10.90
CA ASP A 452 11.47 13.91 -12.29
C ASP A 452 10.80 12.64 -12.80
N ARG A 453 11.35 11.45 -12.49
CA ARG A 453 10.69 10.17 -12.80
C ARG A 453 9.40 10.00 -11.99
N ALA A 454 9.40 10.32 -10.70
CA ALA A 454 8.20 10.22 -9.86
C ALA A 454 7.04 11.08 -10.39
N LEU A 455 7.32 12.34 -10.75
CA LEU A 455 6.32 13.25 -11.32
C LEU A 455 5.91 12.84 -12.74
N GLY A 456 6.80 12.22 -13.51
CA GLY A 456 6.49 11.59 -14.80
C GLY A 456 5.52 10.42 -14.67
N GLU A 457 5.70 9.55 -13.68
CA GLU A 457 4.75 8.47 -13.36
C GLU A 457 3.38 9.02 -12.94
N LEU A 458 3.36 10.11 -12.18
CA LEU A 458 2.12 10.78 -11.79
C LEU A 458 1.37 11.39 -12.99
N LEU A 459 2.09 11.94 -13.96
CA LEU A 459 1.48 12.36 -15.23
C LEU A 459 0.95 11.18 -16.05
N GLU A 460 1.60 10.01 -16.00
CA GLU A 460 1.08 8.80 -16.62
C GLU A 460 -0.19 8.29 -15.95
N LEU A 461 -0.27 8.38 -14.63
CA LEU A 461 -1.50 8.10 -13.89
C LEU A 461 -2.64 9.02 -14.35
N ASP A 462 -2.41 10.34 -14.45
CA ASP A 462 -3.43 11.28 -14.92
C ASP A 462 -3.88 11.01 -16.37
N ASP A 463 -2.94 10.69 -17.28
CA ASP A 463 -3.27 10.32 -18.67
C ASP A 463 -4.04 8.99 -18.73
N THR A 464 -3.73 8.04 -17.83
CA THR A 464 -4.46 6.78 -17.71
C THR A 464 -5.89 7.01 -17.22
N VAL A 465 -6.09 7.85 -16.21
CA VAL A 465 -7.42 8.24 -15.70
C VAL A 465 -8.22 8.93 -16.80
N LYS A 466 -7.62 9.88 -17.53
CA LYS A 466 -8.23 10.55 -18.68
C LYS A 466 -8.70 9.55 -19.74
N ALA A 467 -7.82 8.63 -20.12
CA ALA A 467 -8.11 7.61 -21.13
C ALA A 467 -9.20 6.65 -20.66
N THR A 468 -9.19 6.26 -19.39
CA THR A 468 -10.20 5.39 -18.78
C THR A 468 -11.59 6.02 -18.80
N ILE A 469 -11.71 7.28 -18.39
CA ILE A 469 -12.99 8.02 -18.45
C ILE A 469 -13.50 8.10 -19.90
N ALA A 470 -12.61 8.40 -20.85
CA ALA A 470 -12.98 8.46 -22.27
C ALA A 470 -13.42 7.10 -22.82
N HIS A 471 -12.70 6.04 -22.45
CA HIS A 471 -13.00 4.66 -22.84
C HIS A 471 -14.35 4.20 -22.31
N LEU A 472 -14.59 4.33 -20.99
CA LEU A 472 -15.86 3.99 -20.35
C LEU A 472 -17.03 4.81 -20.90
N ASN A 473 -16.79 6.05 -21.30
CA ASN A 473 -17.82 6.85 -21.97
C ASN A 473 -18.12 6.31 -23.38
N SER A 474 -17.10 5.88 -24.12
CA SER A 474 -17.26 5.33 -25.47
C SER A 474 -17.98 3.97 -25.47
N THR A 475 -17.84 3.18 -24.41
CA THR A 475 -18.53 1.89 -24.22
C THR A 475 -19.87 2.00 -23.49
N ASN A 476 -20.29 3.21 -23.10
CA ASN A 476 -21.47 3.51 -22.28
C ASN A 476 -21.45 2.93 -20.85
N CYS A 477 -20.31 2.45 -20.36
CA CYS A 477 -20.15 1.93 -19.01
C CYS A 477 -19.96 3.04 -17.95
N LEU A 478 -19.59 4.26 -18.35
CA LEU A 478 -19.21 5.35 -17.40
C LEU A 478 -20.27 5.65 -16.34
N LYS A 479 -21.57 5.55 -16.67
CA LYS A 479 -22.65 5.83 -15.70
C LYS A 479 -22.83 4.73 -14.66
N GLU A 480 -22.33 3.53 -14.94
CA GLU A 480 -22.43 2.36 -14.07
C GLU A 480 -21.12 2.10 -13.32
N THR A 481 -20.06 2.87 -13.61
CA THR A 481 -18.73 2.73 -13.01
C THR A 481 -18.45 3.85 -12.03
N LEU A 482 -18.09 3.50 -10.80
CA LEU A 482 -17.44 4.40 -9.85
C LEU A 482 -15.92 4.39 -10.12
N ILE A 483 -15.36 5.57 -10.37
CA ILE A 483 -13.94 5.80 -10.59
C ILE A 483 -13.38 6.48 -9.36
N LEU A 484 -12.37 5.87 -8.75
CA LEU A 484 -11.64 6.40 -7.61
C LEU A 484 -10.18 6.58 -7.98
N VAL A 485 -9.58 7.70 -7.53
CA VAL A 485 -8.12 7.90 -7.58
C VAL A 485 -7.67 8.31 -6.19
N THR A 486 -6.75 7.55 -5.60
CA THR A 486 -6.16 7.89 -4.31
C THR A 486 -4.71 7.40 -4.23
N ALA A 487 -4.11 7.51 -3.06
CA ALA A 487 -2.83 6.91 -2.71
C ALA A 487 -3.03 6.00 -1.49
N ASP A 488 -2.08 5.15 -1.23
CA ASP A 488 -2.02 4.30 -0.05
C ASP A 488 -1.31 5.03 1.12
N HIS A 489 -0.30 5.84 0.82
CA HIS A 489 0.37 6.77 1.74
C HIS A 489 1.00 7.96 1.00
N GLY A 490 1.63 8.87 1.75
CA GLY A 490 2.36 10.01 1.21
C GLY A 490 3.87 9.91 1.37
N HIS A 491 4.60 10.77 0.66
CA HIS A 491 5.98 11.17 0.98
C HIS A 491 6.04 12.62 1.42
N GLY A 492 7.09 12.99 2.16
CA GLY A 492 7.33 14.34 2.67
C GLY A 492 7.80 15.37 1.62
N PHE A 493 7.37 15.23 0.37
CA PHE A 493 7.82 16.02 -0.80
C PHE A 493 7.19 17.42 -0.86
N ASP A 494 7.98 18.42 -1.25
CA ASP A 494 7.50 19.77 -1.58
C ASP A 494 8.38 20.48 -2.64
N VAL A 495 7.89 21.61 -3.16
CA VAL A 495 8.58 22.51 -4.08
C VAL A 495 8.69 23.90 -3.46
N MET A 496 9.91 24.35 -3.22
CA MET A 496 10.21 25.58 -2.47
C MET A 496 10.71 26.74 -3.36
N GLY A 497 10.82 26.54 -4.67
CA GLY A 497 11.31 27.55 -5.62
C GLY A 497 11.83 26.93 -6.92
N SER A 498 12.88 27.52 -7.48
CA SER A 498 13.57 27.02 -8.69
C SER A 498 15.08 26.92 -8.51
N VAL A 499 15.76 26.13 -9.34
CA VAL A 499 17.24 26.07 -9.38
C VAL A 499 17.76 26.39 -10.78
N ASP A 500 18.68 27.34 -10.91
CA ASP A 500 19.46 27.59 -12.15
C ASP A 500 20.60 26.56 -12.25
N THR A 501 20.35 25.42 -12.89
CA THR A 501 21.28 24.28 -12.98
C THR A 501 22.59 24.65 -13.68
N HIS A 502 22.54 25.56 -14.66
CA HIS A 502 23.74 26.06 -15.34
C HIS A 502 24.60 26.91 -14.41
N TYR A 503 23.99 27.80 -13.63
CA TYR A 503 24.74 28.59 -12.66
C TYR A 503 25.33 27.71 -11.56
N LEU A 504 24.57 26.72 -11.06
CA LEU A 504 25.04 25.75 -10.07
C LEU A 504 26.29 25.01 -10.55
N ALA A 505 26.24 24.42 -11.74
CA ALA A 505 27.35 23.67 -12.33
C ALA A 505 28.61 24.53 -12.57
N ALA A 506 28.45 25.84 -12.76
CA ALA A 506 29.57 26.76 -12.96
C ALA A 506 30.31 27.15 -11.66
N GLN A 507 29.78 26.80 -10.47
CA GLN A 507 30.42 27.16 -9.20
C GLN A 507 31.29 26.03 -8.65
N ASN A 508 32.46 26.39 -8.11
CA ASN A 508 33.44 25.42 -7.61
C ASN A 508 33.35 25.12 -6.10
N VAL A 509 32.44 25.77 -5.37
CA VAL A 509 32.26 25.57 -3.92
C VAL A 509 30.77 25.53 -3.55
N ASP A 510 30.40 24.62 -2.68
CA ASP A 510 29.01 24.36 -2.29
C ASP A 510 28.30 25.59 -1.72
N ARG A 511 29.02 26.40 -0.94
CA ARG A 511 28.50 27.68 -0.41
C ARG A 511 28.00 28.60 -1.53
N LYS A 512 28.69 28.63 -2.67
CA LYS A 512 28.38 29.51 -3.81
C LYS A 512 27.33 28.89 -4.74
N LYS A 513 27.30 27.56 -4.87
CA LYS A 513 26.26 26.82 -5.61
C LYS A 513 24.85 27.15 -5.12
N ARG A 514 24.68 27.42 -3.82
CA ARG A 514 23.38 27.82 -3.23
C ARG A 514 22.79 29.10 -3.82
N ASP A 515 23.59 29.98 -4.42
CA ASP A 515 23.08 31.18 -5.10
C ASP A 515 22.30 30.83 -6.39
N ALA A 516 22.34 29.57 -6.85
CA ALA A 516 21.49 29.07 -7.93
C ALA A 516 20.02 28.92 -7.53
N ILE A 517 19.72 28.89 -6.22
CA ILE A 517 18.38 28.63 -5.71
C ILE A 517 17.58 29.94 -5.69
N GLY A 518 16.55 30.00 -6.52
CA GLY A 518 15.59 31.10 -6.57
C GLY A 518 14.42 30.86 -5.64
N THR A 519 14.15 31.81 -4.74
CA THR A 519 13.00 31.79 -3.81
C THR A 519 12.11 33.02 -4.02
N TYR A 520 10.83 32.91 -3.66
CA TYR A 520 9.84 34.00 -3.84
C TYR A 520 9.85 34.55 -5.27
N GLU A 521 10.04 35.85 -5.48
CA GLU A 521 10.13 36.46 -6.82
C GLU A 521 11.21 35.80 -7.71
N GLN A 522 12.30 35.32 -7.10
CA GLN A 522 13.41 34.70 -7.82
C GLN A 522 13.13 33.25 -8.24
N SER A 523 12.03 32.62 -7.80
CA SER A 523 11.64 31.31 -8.33
C SER A 523 11.23 31.37 -9.80
N GLY A 524 10.86 32.55 -10.29
CA GLY A 524 10.46 32.76 -11.67
C GLY A 524 9.24 31.93 -12.09
N GLU A 525 9.11 31.72 -13.40
CA GLU A 525 8.06 30.93 -14.04
C GLU A 525 8.62 29.54 -14.43
N SER A 526 7.76 28.53 -14.49
CA SER A 526 8.14 27.18 -14.93
C SER A 526 8.76 27.20 -16.33
N GLN A 527 9.93 26.56 -16.47
CA GLN A 527 10.61 26.35 -17.76
C GLN A 527 10.41 24.96 -18.34
N TYR A 528 9.59 24.12 -17.69
CA TYR A 528 9.09 22.90 -18.30
C TYR A 528 8.16 23.31 -19.45
N ILE A 529 8.67 23.25 -20.67
CA ILE A 529 7.96 23.68 -21.87
C ILE A 529 7.48 22.47 -22.65
N ASN A 530 6.23 22.51 -23.11
CA ASN A 530 5.73 21.64 -24.17
C ASN A 530 5.87 22.39 -25.51
N THR A 531 6.80 21.94 -26.35
CA THR A 531 7.10 22.52 -27.68
C THR A 531 6.33 21.83 -28.81
N GLY A 532 5.41 20.91 -28.50
CA GLY A 532 4.49 20.30 -29.48
C GLY A 532 5.14 19.40 -30.53
N ASN A 533 6.45 19.15 -30.45
CA ASN A 533 7.23 18.45 -31.47
C ASN A 533 7.63 17.00 -31.11
N LEU A 534 7.16 16.49 -29.97
CA LEU A 534 7.26 15.06 -29.66
C LEU A 534 6.05 14.35 -30.26
N THR A 535 6.28 13.18 -30.86
CA THR A 535 5.31 12.36 -31.61
C THR A 535 4.13 11.84 -30.76
N TYR A 536 4.04 12.22 -29.48
CA TYR A 536 2.95 11.94 -28.56
C TYR A 536 2.07 13.19 -28.43
N THR A 537 1.34 13.51 -29.49
CA THR A 537 0.42 14.67 -29.51
C THR A 537 -0.94 14.25 -28.99
N ASP A 538 -1.10 14.36 -27.66
CA ASP A 538 -2.36 14.49 -26.90
C ASP A 538 -2.14 14.43 -25.36
N SER A 539 -0.89 14.21 -24.92
CA SER A 539 -0.51 14.10 -23.52
C SER A 539 0.13 15.40 -23.01
N ASN A 540 -0.17 15.79 -21.77
CA ASN A 540 0.33 17.04 -21.15
C ASN A 540 1.75 16.88 -20.59
N PHE A 541 2.63 16.09 -21.23
CA PHE A 541 4.00 15.90 -20.75
C PHE A 541 4.90 17.04 -21.25
N PRO A 542 5.88 17.50 -20.45
CA PRO A 542 6.84 18.48 -20.94
C PRO A 542 7.70 17.88 -22.06
N SER A 543 8.05 18.71 -23.04
CA SER A 543 8.96 18.32 -24.12
C SER A 543 10.43 18.46 -23.76
N ASN A 544 10.71 19.20 -22.69
CA ASN A 544 12.03 19.32 -22.10
C ASN A 544 11.94 18.96 -20.60
N TRP A 545 12.52 17.81 -20.25
CA TRP A 545 12.67 17.34 -18.86
C TRP A 545 13.93 17.89 -18.18
N ASP A 546 14.80 18.56 -18.93
CA ASP A 546 16.07 19.12 -18.44
C ASP A 546 16.11 20.65 -18.68
N PRO A 547 15.18 21.44 -18.10
CA PRO A 547 15.24 22.89 -18.23
C PRO A 547 16.38 23.48 -17.40
N ARG A 548 16.91 24.64 -17.83
CA ARG A 548 17.91 25.38 -17.05
C ARG A 548 17.38 25.78 -15.67
N TYR A 549 16.12 26.20 -15.60
CA TYR A 549 15.45 26.53 -14.34
C TYR A 549 14.47 25.40 -13.99
N THR A 550 14.95 24.48 -13.17
CA THR A 550 14.22 23.30 -12.66
C THR A 550 13.52 23.62 -11.33
N LEU A 551 12.73 22.69 -10.78
CA LEU A 551 12.11 22.83 -9.48
C LEU A 551 13.16 22.74 -8.36
N PHE A 552 13.12 23.68 -7.40
CA PHE A 552 13.79 23.48 -6.11
C PHE A 552 12.89 22.58 -5.25
N GLN A 553 13.08 21.28 -5.43
CA GLN A 553 12.25 20.22 -4.87
C GLN A 553 13.05 19.34 -3.92
N GLY A 554 12.36 18.69 -2.99
CA GLY A 554 12.97 17.77 -2.05
C GLY A 554 11.98 17.23 -1.03
N LEU A 555 12.47 16.32 -0.21
CA LEU A 555 11.77 15.78 0.94
C LEU A 555 12.56 16.06 2.23
N MET A 556 11.87 16.00 3.37
CA MET A 556 12.48 16.32 4.67
C MET A 556 13.31 15.16 5.23
N ALA A 557 12.89 13.93 4.95
CA ALA A 557 13.45 12.70 5.48
C ALA A 557 14.25 11.98 4.39
N ASP A 558 15.50 12.38 4.19
CA ASP A 558 16.41 11.85 3.16
C ASP A 558 17.75 11.39 3.77
N PRO A 559 18.47 10.50 3.06
CA PRO A 559 19.85 10.14 3.37
C PRO A 559 20.83 11.26 2.96
N ASP A 560 22.08 11.10 3.36
CA ASP A 560 23.19 11.89 2.82
C ASP A 560 23.21 11.78 1.29
N ARG A 561 23.33 12.91 0.57
CA ARG A 561 23.36 12.89 -0.90
C ARG A 561 24.13 14.06 -1.50
N ARG A 562 24.44 13.95 -2.79
CA ARG A 562 24.80 15.11 -3.62
C ARG A 562 23.60 15.53 -4.45
N GLU A 563 23.31 16.82 -4.43
CA GLU A 563 22.12 17.35 -5.11
C GLU A 563 22.48 18.40 -6.16
N ASN A 564 22.05 18.17 -7.39
CA ASN A 564 22.27 19.07 -8.53
C ASN A 564 20.95 19.47 -9.23
N TRP A 565 19.80 18.93 -8.79
CA TRP A 565 18.45 19.15 -9.33
C TRP A 565 18.32 18.92 -10.84
N SER A 566 19.27 18.22 -11.44
CA SER A 566 19.28 17.92 -12.87
C SER A 566 18.69 16.54 -13.11
N VAL A 567 18.00 16.34 -14.22
CA VAL A 567 17.44 15.04 -14.54
C VAL A 567 18.54 14.00 -14.74
N HIS A 568 18.40 12.84 -14.10
CA HIS A 568 19.35 11.74 -14.20
C HIS A 568 19.06 10.90 -15.46
N LYS A 569 19.88 11.06 -16.50
CA LYS A 569 19.57 10.51 -17.84
C LYS A 569 19.80 9.01 -17.94
N ASP A 570 20.76 8.49 -17.19
CA ASP A 570 21.24 7.09 -17.27
C ASP A 570 20.48 6.12 -16.35
N GLY A 571 19.40 6.57 -15.71
CA GLY A 571 18.53 5.75 -14.87
C GLY A 571 18.11 6.45 -13.58
N PRO A 572 17.38 5.74 -12.71
CA PRO A 572 17.05 6.21 -11.36
C PRO A 572 18.29 6.57 -10.55
N ARG A 573 18.11 7.48 -9.59
CA ARG A 573 19.14 7.87 -8.64
C ARG A 573 19.50 6.75 -7.66
N THR A 574 20.73 6.82 -7.15
CA THR A 574 21.23 6.04 -6.01
C THR A 574 21.90 7.02 -5.05
N PRO A 575 21.12 7.77 -4.25
CA PRO A 575 21.60 8.97 -3.57
C PRO A 575 22.65 8.67 -2.49
N ALA A 576 22.53 7.51 -1.84
CA ALA A 576 23.45 7.03 -0.82
C ALA A 576 23.87 5.58 -1.07
N ALA A 577 25.03 5.20 -0.56
CA ALA A 577 25.57 3.84 -0.63
C ALA A 577 26.54 3.58 0.52
N GLU A 578 26.73 2.31 0.86
CA GLU A 578 27.82 1.86 1.71
C GLU A 578 29.17 2.05 0.99
N LEU A 579 30.10 2.77 1.62
CA LEU A 579 31.47 2.93 1.09
C LEU A 579 32.42 1.83 1.57
N GLU A 580 32.02 1.10 2.60
CA GLU A 580 32.66 -0.09 3.12
C GLU A 580 31.61 -1.20 3.17
N GLU A 581 31.90 -2.35 2.57
CA GLU A 581 30.97 -3.49 2.48
C GLU A 581 30.51 -3.95 3.87
N ASP A 582 29.18 -4.13 4.02
CA ASP A 582 28.52 -4.59 5.25
C ASP A 582 28.71 -3.65 6.46
N SER A 583 28.95 -2.36 6.22
CA SER A 583 29.14 -1.38 7.30
C SER A 583 27.85 -1.03 8.03
N GLY A 584 26.70 -1.10 7.35
CA GLY A 584 25.43 -0.54 7.81
C GLY A 584 25.44 0.98 7.92
N ASP A 585 26.40 1.64 7.25
CA ASP A 585 26.67 3.07 7.32
C ASP A 585 26.73 3.66 5.89
N ASN A 586 25.61 4.21 5.45
CA ASN A 586 25.45 4.80 4.13
C ASN A 586 25.93 6.26 4.12
N TYR A 587 26.67 6.60 3.08
CA TYR A 587 27.12 7.95 2.79
C TYR A 587 26.57 8.41 1.44
N ALA A 588 26.62 9.73 1.19
CA ALA A 588 26.35 10.26 -0.13
C ALA A 588 27.16 9.54 -1.20
N ASN A 589 26.48 8.91 -2.16
CA ASN A 589 27.12 8.16 -3.22
C ASN A 589 27.97 9.13 -4.08
N PRO A 590 29.29 8.90 -4.23
CA PRO A 590 30.14 9.79 -5.01
C PRO A 590 29.82 9.78 -6.51
N GLU A 591 29.17 8.73 -7.02
CA GLU A 591 28.77 8.60 -8.42
C GLU A 591 27.41 9.25 -8.71
N ASP A 592 26.59 9.48 -7.69
CA ASP A 592 25.30 10.18 -7.83
C ASP A 592 25.47 11.70 -7.67
N GLY A 593 24.80 12.46 -8.52
CA GLY A 593 24.71 13.92 -8.37
C GLY A 593 26.07 14.63 -8.50
N GLU A 594 26.98 14.13 -9.36
CA GLU A 594 28.32 14.72 -9.55
C GLU A 594 28.24 16.24 -9.82
N GLY A 595 29.14 17.01 -9.19
CA GLY A 595 29.12 18.46 -9.26
C GLY A 595 28.03 19.15 -8.42
N GLY A 596 27.13 18.39 -7.79
CA GLY A 596 26.09 18.86 -6.88
C GLY A 596 26.61 19.39 -5.55
N ILE A 597 25.68 19.84 -4.70
CA ILE A 597 25.92 20.27 -3.31
C ILE A 597 25.86 19.03 -2.42
N LEU A 598 26.84 18.83 -1.53
CA LEU A 598 26.72 17.80 -0.50
C LEU A 598 25.70 18.25 0.56
N LEU A 599 24.65 17.45 0.75
CA LEU A 599 23.61 17.65 1.75
C LEU A 599 23.65 16.49 2.74
N ASN A 600 23.74 16.81 4.01
CA ASN A 600 23.63 15.82 5.07
C ASN A 600 22.14 15.48 5.26
N GLY A 601 21.85 14.19 5.30
CA GLY A 601 20.53 13.63 5.54
C GLY A 601 20.06 13.79 6.97
N THR A 602 18.80 13.44 7.18
CA THR A 602 18.13 13.45 8.49
C THR A 602 17.78 12.05 8.98
N LEU A 603 17.89 11.05 8.10
CA LEU A 603 17.61 9.66 8.41
C LEU A 603 18.76 9.00 9.20
N PRO A 604 18.46 7.92 9.94
CA PRO A 604 19.49 7.02 10.44
C PRO A 604 20.39 6.51 9.30
N VAL A 605 21.68 6.37 9.58
CA VAL A 605 22.73 6.08 8.56
C VAL A 605 22.56 4.73 7.86
N GLU A 606 21.78 3.83 8.43
CA GLU A 606 21.41 2.56 7.79
C GLU A 606 20.42 2.72 6.62
N ASN A 607 19.82 3.90 6.43
CA ASN A 607 18.90 4.17 5.33
C ASN A 607 19.65 4.83 4.16
N ASP A 608 19.41 4.31 2.97
CA ASP A 608 20.03 4.76 1.72
C ASP A 608 19.06 5.56 0.82
N GLN A 609 17.80 5.71 1.25
CA GLN A 609 16.68 6.25 0.46
C GLN A 609 15.73 7.08 1.34
N GLY A 610 14.86 7.88 0.71
CA GLY A 610 13.78 8.60 1.40
C GLY A 610 12.80 7.65 2.10
N VAL A 611 11.85 8.18 2.87
CA VAL A 611 10.81 7.37 3.55
C VAL A 611 9.43 8.01 3.41
N HIS A 612 8.38 7.21 3.66
CA HIS A 612 7.00 7.67 3.66
C HIS A 612 6.74 8.75 4.75
N SER A 613 5.59 9.43 4.64
CA SER A 613 5.15 10.47 5.57
C SER A 613 3.72 10.27 6.09
N LEU A 614 3.38 10.98 7.17
CA LEU A 614 2.05 10.98 7.81
C LEU A 614 1.01 11.81 7.03
N THR A 615 1.39 12.42 5.91
CA THR A 615 0.50 13.34 5.17
C THR A 615 -0.78 12.63 4.73
N ASP A 616 -1.93 13.20 5.10
CA ASP A 616 -3.23 12.75 4.56
C ASP A 616 -3.20 12.85 3.02
N VAL A 617 -3.69 11.81 2.35
CA VAL A 617 -3.63 11.72 0.89
C VAL A 617 -4.99 11.96 0.24
N PRO A 618 -5.04 12.56 -0.96
CA PRO A 618 -6.31 12.93 -1.58
C PRO A 618 -7.06 11.70 -2.11
N VAL A 619 -8.38 11.84 -2.19
CA VAL A 619 -9.30 10.88 -2.80
C VAL A 619 -10.18 11.63 -3.80
N TYR A 620 -10.06 11.29 -5.08
CA TYR A 620 -10.90 11.83 -6.16
C TYR A 620 -11.96 10.79 -6.52
N ALA A 621 -13.23 11.17 -6.52
CA ALA A 621 -14.34 10.27 -6.88
C ALA A 621 -15.26 10.82 -7.98
N GLN A 622 -15.62 9.97 -8.95
CA GLN A 622 -16.58 10.25 -10.01
C GLN A 622 -17.44 9.01 -10.30
N GLY A 623 -18.76 9.20 -10.42
CA GLY A 623 -19.70 8.13 -10.75
C GLY A 623 -20.73 7.88 -9.64
N PRO A 624 -21.40 6.71 -9.62
CA PRO A 624 -22.33 6.36 -8.56
C PRO A 624 -21.67 6.47 -7.17
N CYS A 625 -22.39 7.01 -6.18
CA CYS A 625 -21.94 7.18 -4.79
C CYS A 625 -20.72 8.09 -4.57
N GLN A 626 -20.31 8.88 -5.57
CA GLN A 626 -19.15 9.77 -5.47
C GLN A 626 -19.20 10.71 -4.24
N GLU A 627 -20.40 11.10 -3.79
CA GLU A 627 -20.62 11.99 -2.64
C GLU A 627 -20.16 11.40 -1.29
N LEU A 628 -19.97 10.07 -1.20
CA LEU A 628 -19.44 9.41 0.00
C LEU A 628 -17.97 9.75 0.26
N PHE A 629 -17.23 10.18 -0.77
CA PHE A 629 -15.79 10.37 -0.72
C PHE A 629 -15.37 11.83 -0.45
N GLN A 630 -16.28 12.69 0.04
CA GLN A 630 -15.99 14.08 0.40
C GLN A 630 -15.54 14.24 1.86
N GLY A 631 -14.70 15.24 2.14
CA GLY A 631 -14.22 15.55 3.50
C GLY A 631 -12.94 14.80 3.87
N THR A 632 -12.65 14.69 5.16
CA THR A 632 -11.47 13.98 5.69
C THR A 632 -11.93 12.81 6.55
N TYR A 633 -11.45 11.61 6.26
CA TYR A 633 -11.92 10.37 6.89
C TYR A 633 -10.77 9.35 7.05
N ASN A 634 -11.04 8.21 7.66
CA ASN A 634 -10.03 7.18 7.86
C ASN A 634 -9.84 6.39 6.56
N SER A 635 -8.64 5.88 6.26
CA SER A 635 -8.41 5.05 5.06
C SER A 635 -9.36 3.85 4.96
N ILE A 636 -9.80 3.29 6.09
CA ILE A 636 -10.76 2.19 6.11
C ILE A 636 -12.13 2.58 5.54
N ASP A 637 -12.51 3.86 5.60
CA ASP A 637 -13.80 4.33 5.09
C ASP A 637 -13.88 4.23 3.56
N ILE A 638 -12.76 4.16 2.86
CA ILE A 638 -12.73 3.90 1.40
C ILE A 638 -13.32 2.51 1.12
N PHE A 639 -12.94 1.49 1.88
CA PHE A 639 -13.52 0.16 1.79
C PHE A 639 -15.04 0.20 2.03
N TYR A 640 -15.48 0.84 3.12
CA TYR A 640 -16.90 0.90 3.48
C TYR A 640 -17.73 1.66 2.44
N ASN A 641 -17.21 2.75 1.90
CA ASN A 641 -17.88 3.52 0.84
C ASN A 641 -17.97 2.72 -0.47
N MET A 642 -16.92 1.98 -0.85
CA MET A 642 -16.98 1.08 -2.00
C MET A 642 -17.97 -0.06 -1.76
N ALA A 643 -17.98 -0.65 -0.56
CA ALA A 643 -18.89 -1.73 -0.18
C ALA A 643 -20.35 -1.25 -0.15
N GLU A 644 -20.62 -0.02 0.30
CA GLU A 644 -21.94 0.60 0.19
C GLU A 644 -22.34 0.74 -1.28
N CYS A 645 -21.44 1.21 -2.13
CA CYS A 645 -21.76 1.45 -3.54
C CYS A 645 -22.02 0.15 -4.32
N PHE A 646 -21.29 -0.91 -3.99
CA PHE A 646 -21.54 -2.25 -4.54
C PHE A 646 -22.71 -2.99 -3.87
N GLY A 647 -23.24 -2.48 -2.75
CA GLY A 647 -24.29 -3.15 -1.99
C GLY A 647 -23.81 -4.50 -1.43
N LEU A 648 -22.65 -4.54 -0.78
CA LEU A 648 -21.99 -5.77 -0.33
C LEU A 648 -22.42 -6.26 1.06
N GLY A 649 -23.19 -5.47 1.81
CA GLY A 649 -23.66 -5.90 3.13
C GLY A 649 -24.66 -7.06 3.04
N ARG A 650 -24.59 -8.00 3.99
CA ARG A 650 -25.55 -9.12 4.04
C ARG A 650 -26.02 -9.39 5.46
N GLY A 651 -27.33 -9.49 5.64
CA GLY A 651 -27.93 -10.13 6.81
C GLY A 651 -27.61 -11.63 6.88
N ALA A 652 -28.03 -12.26 7.97
CA ALA A 652 -27.79 -13.69 8.18
C ALA A 652 -28.39 -14.49 7.00
N PRO A 653 -27.64 -15.45 6.41
CA PRO A 653 -28.17 -16.26 5.32
C PRO A 653 -29.48 -16.89 5.77
N SER A 654 -30.53 -16.72 4.96
CA SER A 654 -31.81 -17.36 5.24
C SER A 654 -31.57 -18.86 5.31
N VAL A 655 -31.84 -19.47 6.46
CA VAL A 655 -31.85 -20.93 6.58
C VAL A 655 -32.89 -21.43 5.60
N GLU A 656 -32.46 -21.94 4.45
CA GLU A 656 -33.34 -22.65 3.52
C GLU A 656 -34.03 -23.75 4.33
N LYS A 657 -35.37 -23.67 4.39
CA LYS A 657 -36.22 -24.67 5.01
C LYS A 657 -36.50 -25.81 4.04
#